data_AF-A0A7D8UZ21-F1
#
_entry.id   AF-A0A7D8UZ21-F1
#
_cell.length_a   1.000
_cell.length_b   1.000
_cell.length_c   1.000
_cell.angle_alpha   90.00
_cell.angle_beta   90.00
_cell.angle_gamma   90.00
#
_symmetry.space_group_name_H-M   'P 1'
#
loop_
_entity.id
_entity.type
_entity.pdbx_description
1 polymer ?
#
loop_
_entity_poly.entity_id
_entity_poly.type
_entity_poly.pdbx_seq_one_letter_code
_entity_poly.pdbx_strand_id
1 'polypeptide(L)'
;MASDTIPALTGGETAPTSQALSSPSLSPPPPVKRKVPATDAPSAPAKTKKAKPAAEASDAQTTPHERGTYCHQFGVRLTYPDVLRCTRLRKYTKATPARACNLAWCLRDLKKRYGLDPDTIRNSKAGPEDGTVHDTTKEYVFACPCCLEECQNATCRKKKGLEPLGDIVKLAAKAGVSALDLVSKTDADGPRPQGKARTSVVVDLSGELSDLSDLEQPKPKAKKARPSGAKDASTPKGKDAKGKDAKGKTEVKKEAKPKEKKPPAPKPVVEKPVDPPTFEKVDTRLSQEEAEQRMYLREFVFRFRGLLGIPDRNLGPLDDFDRPLSEASVRLLAGAMIDLIREEREAVWDEDTVDLVQNSREELRYYADLARFASIFNNLSEPLQLELPPAPETAQERNDRAMRALLDLGDDEAVPGWTDTAPSRRAAASRVPQASEVVRMIIALINSAINSPKIRAEMDPGVFDFEARQRNFKQLKEEKSRWDDEKKKIGQERVLAKSAAQTKVVRAKSDKATHDHNMRNHLLNVNLRAVLARKNMRFEPIGTDLDGRVYYFMTPRVLEENDRRAPTGWASGLLVWGRGVESETANGAAADELPPMVERWTHFGKSETARQLSKWLAWRFRRHVETMAPATKTKTPKKKKSVDAGTPSRPGAGSRKGSLLGVVIPRSKSSASTPNGVKHEDDEGYAPSAETIKEQGAALTQRIDEVAEWLAVLEWKGLGEI
;
A
#
# COMPACT_ATOMS: atom_id res chain seq x y z
N MET A 1 57.20 7.05 -66.05
CA MET A 1 58.17 7.40 -64.97
C MET A 1 57.54 6.98 -63.65
N ALA A 2 58.32 6.39 -62.74
CA ALA A 2 58.01 6.00 -61.34
C ALA A 2 56.56 5.54 -61.01
N SER A 3 56.27 4.25 -60.78
CA SER A 3 56.68 3.39 -59.64
C SER A 3 55.96 3.72 -58.32
N ASP A 4 55.01 2.88 -57.92
CA ASP A 4 55.07 1.99 -56.73
C ASP A 4 53.65 1.52 -56.33
N THR A 5 53.31 0.22 -56.40
CA THR A 5 53.74 -0.95 -55.59
C THR A 5 53.10 -0.98 -54.19
N ILE A 6 51.99 -1.72 -54.04
CA ILE A 6 51.48 -2.24 -52.75
C ILE A 6 51.12 -3.72 -52.95
N PRO A 7 51.51 -4.65 -52.06
CA PRO A 7 51.50 -6.09 -52.34
C PRO A 7 50.18 -6.80 -52.02
N ALA A 8 49.95 -7.92 -52.71
CA ALA A 8 48.93 -8.89 -52.34
C ALA A 8 49.40 -9.78 -51.17
N LEU A 9 48.48 -10.15 -50.28
CA LEU A 9 48.66 -11.21 -49.29
C LEU A 9 47.65 -12.33 -49.54
N THR A 10 48.18 -13.50 -49.85
CA THR A 10 47.45 -14.73 -50.15
C THR A 10 47.58 -15.74 -49.02
N GLY A 11 46.50 -16.47 -48.72
CA GLY A 11 46.59 -17.86 -48.28
C GLY A 11 46.07 -18.20 -46.88
N GLY A 12 45.36 -19.33 -46.79
CA GLY A 12 44.96 -20.01 -45.55
C GLY A 12 43.60 -19.57 -44.97
N GLU A 13 42.72 -20.46 -44.50
CA GLU A 13 42.66 -21.93 -44.57
C GLU A 13 41.18 -22.36 -44.65
N THR A 14 40.85 -23.39 -45.44
CA THR A 14 39.50 -23.96 -45.48
C THR A 14 39.28 -24.95 -44.35
N ALA A 15 38.49 -24.56 -43.34
CA ALA A 15 38.07 -25.46 -42.26
C ALA A 15 37.09 -26.55 -42.78
N PRO A 16 37.11 -27.78 -42.21
CA PRO A 16 36.42 -28.93 -42.78
C PRO A 16 34.91 -28.94 -42.53
N THR A 17 34.17 -29.47 -43.51
CA THR A 17 32.74 -29.76 -43.41
C THR A 17 32.45 -30.84 -42.36
N SER A 18 31.88 -30.44 -41.22
CA SER A 18 31.40 -31.37 -40.20
C SER A 18 30.25 -32.24 -40.70
N GLN A 19 30.38 -33.55 -40.46
CA GLN A 19 29.46 -34.58 -40.95
C GLN A 19 28.07 -34.47 -40.31
N ALA A 20 27.03 -34.74 -41.10
CA ALA A 20 25.66 -34.83 -40.61
C ALA A 20 25.46 -36.14 -39.83
N LEU A 21 25.26 -36.03 -38.51
CA LEU A 21 24.83 -37.15 -37.68
C LEU A 21 23.33 -37.42 -37.89
N SER A 22 23.04 -38.53 -38.57
CA SER A 22 21.68 -39.06 -38.77
C SER A 22 21.07 -39.55 -37.45
N SER A 23 20.02 -38.87 -36.98
CA SER A 23 19.20 -39.32 -35.85
C SER A 23 18.15 -40.35 -36.29
N PRO A 24 17.91 -41.43 -35.52
CA PRO A 24 16.93 -42.45 -35.88
C PRO A 24 15.49 -41.97 -35.71
N SER A 25 14.64 -42.28 -36.69
CA SER A 25 13.20 -42.05 -36.63
C SER A 25 12.53 -43.00 -35.63
N LEU A 26 11.78 -42.46 -34.67
CA LEU A 26 10.92 -43.22 -33.78
C LEU A 26 9.47 -42.77 -33.95
N SER A 27 8.70 -43.56 -34.70
CA SER A 27 7.26 -43.38 -34.89
C SER A 27 6.49 -43.70 -33.60
N PRO A 28 5.54 -42.85 -33.16
CA PRO A 28 4.68 -43.16 -32.03
C PRO A 28 3.57 -44.16 -32.39
N PRO A 29 3.15 -45.06 -31.48
CA PRO A 29 2.05 -46.00 -31.70
C PRO A 29 0.66 -45.33 -31.59
N PRO A 30 -0.38 -45.91 -32.22
CA PRO A 30 -1.73 -45.33 -32.26
C PRO A 30 -2.49 -45.42 -30.93
N PRO A 31 -3.39 -44.47 -30.63
CA PRO A 31 -4.10 -44.41 -29.35
C PRO A 31 -5.22 -45.45 -29.21
N VAL A 32 -5.24 -46.12 -28.04
CA VAL A 32 -6.27 -47.09 -27.66
C VAL A 32 -7.58 -46.38 -27.28
N LYS A 33 -8.68 -46.74 -27.95
CA LYS A 33 -10.03 -46.22 -27.67
C LYS A 33 -10.50 -46.69 -26.29
N ARG A 34 -10.80 -45.76 -25.37
CA ARG A 34 -11.44 -46.07 -24.08
C ARG A 34 -12.93 -45.73 -24.15
N LYS A 35 -13.77 -46.69 -23.76
CA LYS A 35 -15.24 -46.68 -23.88
C LYS A 35 -15.85 -46.05 -22.62
N VAL A 36 -16.73 -45.07 -22.76
CA VAL A 36 -17.51 -44.48 -21.65
C VAL A 36 -18.95 -44.99 -21.76
N PRO A 37 -19.59 -45.43 -20.66
CA PRO A 37 -20.99 -45.87 -20.69
C PRO A 37 -21.96 -44.68 -20.68
N ALA A 38 -23.11 -44.86 -21.35
CA ALA A 38 -24.22 -43.92 -21.35
C ALA A 38 -25.15 -44.13 -20.15
N THR A 39 -25.88 -43.09 -19.75
CA THR A 39 -27.07 -43.15 -18.90
C THR A 39 -28.08 -42.10 -19.39
N ASP A 40 -29.30 -42.53 -19.70
CA ASP A 40 -30.36 -41.75 -20.34
C ASP A 40 -31.42 -41.20 -19.36
N ALA A 41 -32.12 -40.15 -19.83
CA ALA A 41 -33.55 -39.84 -19.57
C ALA A 41 -33.98 -39.28 -18.18
N PRO A 42 -35.19 -38.67 -18.05
CA PRO A 42 -35.80 -37.65 -18.94
C PRO A 42 -36.64 -36.53 -18.22
N SER A 43 -37.21 -35.62 -19.03
CA SER A 43 -38.53 -34.91 -18.89
C SER A 43 -38.70 -33.55 -18.13
N ALA A 44 -38.77 -32.45 -18.91
CA ALA A 44 -39.96 -31.62 -19.27
C ALA A 44 -41.11 -31.28 -18.24
N PRO A 45 -41.99 -30.25 -18.46
CA PRO A 45 -41.88 -28.98 -19.23
C PRO A 45 -42.62 -27.72 -18.62
N ALA A 46 -42.58 -26.57 -19.33
CA ALA A 46 -43.58 -25.44 -19.35
C ALA A 46 -43.65 -24.45 -18.13
N LYS A 47 -44.08 -23.17 -18.22
CA LYS A 47 -44.81 -22.37 -19.25
C LYS A 47 -44.60 -20.83 -19.11
N THR A 48 -44.36 -20.14 -20.23
CA THR A 48 -44.75 -18.75 -20.66
C THR A 48 -45.41 -17.73 -19.68
N LYS A 49 -45.03 -16.42 -19.72
CA LYS A 49 -45.73 -15.34 -20.49
C LYS A 49 -45.15 -13.89 -20.36
N LYS A 50 -44.97 -13.30 -21.55
CA LYS A 50 -44.73 -11.92 -22.03
C LYS A 50 -45.48 -10.74 -21.34
N ALA A 51 -44.82 -9.59 -21.12
CA ALA A 51 -45.36 -8.22 -21.32
C ALA A 51 -44.29 -7.07 -21.25
N LYS A 52 -44.37 -6.13 -22.20
CA LYS A 52 -43.75 -4.78 -22.35
C LYS A 52 -44.78 -3.98 -23.22
N PRO A 53 -44.75 -2.64 -23.41
CA PRO A 53 -43.92 -1.58 -22.82
C PRO A 53 -44.68 -0.31 -22.35
N ALA A 54 -43.95 0.64 -21.76
CA ALA A 54 -44.08 2.07 -22.05
C ALA A 54 -42.71 2.74 -21.78
N ALA A 55 -42.38 3.77 -22.54
CA ALA A 55 -41.16 4.55 -22.36
C ALA A 55 -41.54 6.04 -22.28
N GLU A 56 -40.98 6.76 -21.32
CA GLU A 56 -41.03 8.22 -21.26
C GLU A 56 -39.67 8.78 -20.84
N ALA A 57 -39.47 10.06 -21.15
CA ALA A 57 -38.17 10.62 -21.43
C ALA A 57 -37.42 11.19 -20.21
N SER A 58 -36.13 11.42 -20.46
CA SER A 58 -35.17 12.17 -19.67
C SER A 58 -35.70 13.34 -18.82
N ASP A 59 -35.28 13.38 -17.55
CA ASP A 59 -34.68 14.61 -17.02
C ASP A 59 -33.63 14.30 -15.94
N ALA A 60 -32.36 14.58 -16.24
CA ALA A 60 -31.22 14.21 -15.40
C ALA A 60 -30.89 15.31 -14.38
N GLN A 61 -31.78 15.54 -13.41
CA GLN A 61 -31.47 16.41 -12.28
C GLN A 61 -30.35 15.79 -11.44
N THR A 62 -29.20 16.46 -11.39
CA THR A 62 -28.09 16.12 -10.50
C THR A 62 -28.54 16.24 -9.05
N THR A 63 -28.84 15.12 -8.40
CA THR A 63 -29.24 15.10 -6.99
C THR A 63 -28.07 15.57 -6.11
N PRO A 64 -28.28 16.55 -5.22
CA PRO A 64 -27.20 17.07 -4.38
C PRO A 64 -26.70 15.97 -3.46
N HIS A 65 -25.39 15.68 -3.49
CA HIS A 65 -24.76 14.55 -2.79
C HIS A 65 -25.32 14.32 -1.38
N GLU A 66 -26.21 13.32 -1.26
CA GLU A 66 -26.81 13.00 0.02
C GLU A 66 -25.73 12.52 1.00
N ARG A 67 -25.59 13.25 2.12
CA ARG A 67 -24.70 12.85 3.20
C ARG A 67 -25.18 11.49 3.71
N GLY A 68 -24.39 10.45 3.46
CA GLY A 68 -24.74 9.07 3.76
C GLY A 68 -25.29 8.91 5.18
N THR A 69 -26.35 8.12 5.32
CA THR A 69 -27.00 7.93 6.61
C THR A 69 -26.29 6.83 7.39
N TYR A 70 -25.92 7.07 8.64
CA TYR A 70 -25.14 6.14 9.46
C TYR A 70 -26.00 5.51 10.57
N CYS A 71 -25.80 4.22 10.86
CA CYS A 71 -26.43 3.59 12.02
C CYS A 71 -25.93 4.23 13.32
N HIS A 72 -26.84 4.63 14.20
CA HIS A 72 -26.48 5.22 15.49
C HIS A 72 -25.63 4.28 16.38
N GLN A 73 -25.82 2.97 16.30
CA GLN A 73 -25.12 2.01 17.15
C GLN A 73 -23.73 1.65 16.63
N PHE A 74 -23.61 1.26 15.36
CA PHE A 74 -22.34 0.79 14.76
C PHE A 74 -21.55 1.88 14.01
N GLY A 75 -22.16 3.02 13.67
CA GLY A 75 -21.49 4.06 12.87
C GLY A 75 -21.23 3.68 11.41
N VAL A 76 -21.78 2.56 10.93
CA VAL A 76 -21.66 2.08 9.53
C VAL A 76 -22.63 2.86 8.64
N ARG A 77 -22.18 3.23 7.43
CA ARG A 77 -23.03 3.87 6.39
C ARG A 77 -24.06 2.85 5.91
N LEU A 78 -25.31 3.26 5.85
CA LEU A 78 -26.44 2.45 5.44
C LEU A 78 -26.97 2.92 4.08
N THR A 79 -27.41 1.97 3.27
CA THR A 79 -28.17 2.18 2.04
C THR A 79 -29.67 2.13 2.34
N TYR A 80 -30.48 2.98 1.69
CA TYR A 80 -31.91 2.68 1.55
C TYR A 80 -32.03 1.37 0.77
N PRO A 81 -32.86 0.38 1.18
CA PRO A 81 -34.03 0.50 2.06
C PRO A 81 -33.85 0.07 3.54
N ASP A 82 -32.65 -0.32 3.97
CA ASP A 82 -32.42 -1.01 5.26
C ASP A 82 -32.30 -0.09 6.49
N VAL A 83 -32.97 1.07 6.44
CA VAL A 83 -32.84 2.15 7.41
C VAL A 83 -34.19 2.53 8.01
N LEU A 84 -34.31 2.42 9.33
CA LEU A 84 -35.41 3.01 10.09
C LEU A 84 -34.94 4.27 10.81
N ARG A 85 -35.57 5.40 10.48
CA ARG A 85 -35.36 6.69 11.16
C ARG A 85 -36.40 6.90 12.25
N CYS A 86 -35.98 7.41 13.40
CA CYS A 86 -36.90 7.80 14.48
C CYS A 86 -37.88 8.90 14.02
N THR A 87 -39.18 8.69 14.24
CA THR A 87 -40.23 9.66 13.89
C THR A 87 -40.72 10.49 15.09
N ARG A 88 -40.41 10.09 16.33
CA ARG A 88 -40.76 10.86 17.54
C ARG A 88 -40.16 12.26 17.51
N LEU A 89 -41.01 13.28 17.70
CA LEU A 89 -40.62 14.69 17.78
C LEU A 89 -40.06 15.01 19.18
N ARG A 90 -39.00 15.81 19.24
CA ARG A 90 -38.41 16.31 20.49
C ARG A 90 -38.33 17.83 20.49
N LYS A 91 -38.64 18.44 21.64
CA LYS A 91 -38.31 19.84 21.93
C LYS A 91 -36.90 19.89 22.54
N TYR A 92 -35.91 20.33 21.77
CA TYR A 92 -34.53 20.46 22.24
C TYR A 92 -34.32 21.70 23.13
N THR A 93 -35.09 22.76 22.89
CA THR A 93 -35.16 23.95 23.74
C THR A 93 -36.62 24.40 23.85
N LYS A 94 -36.94 25.26 24.84
CA LYS A 94 -38.29 25.83 24.99
C LYS A 94 -38.71 26.74 23.82
N ALA A 95 -37.75 27.33 23.11
CA ALA A 95 -38.00 28.31 22.03
C ALA A 95 -38.07 27.68 20.63
N THR A 96 -37.48 26.50 20.43
CA THR A 96 -37.49 25.81 19.12
C THR A 96 -38.75 24.94 18.97
N PRO A 97 -39.41 24.94 17.79
CA PRO A 97 -40.47 23.96 17.51
C PRO A 97 -39.93 22.54 17.63
N ALA A 98 -40.81 21.58 17.94
CA ALA A 98 -40.42 20.19 18.08
C ALA A 98 -39.92 19.65 16.73
N ARG A 99 -38.76 18.97 16.73
CA ARG A 99 -38.15 18.39 15.52
C ARG A 99 -38.00 16.89 15.67
N ALA A 100 -38.13 16.14 14.58
CA ALA A 100 -37.93 14.70 14.58
C ALA A 100 -36.50 14.36 15.03
N CYS A 101 -36.35 13.31 15.84
CA CYS A 101 -35.05 12.92 16.39
C CYS A 101 -34.01 12.53 15.32
N ASN A 102 -34.46 12.15 14.11
CA ASN A 102 -33.68 11.88 12.90
C ASN A 102 -32.53 10.84 12.98
N LEU A 103 -32.30 10.24 14.15
CA LEU A 103 -31.39 9.10 14.32
C LEU A 103 -31.86 7.90 13.51
N ALA A 104 -30.90 7.29 12.80
CA ALA A 104 -31.11 6.16 11.92
C ALA A 104 -30.53 4.88 12.53
N TRP A 105 -31.20 3.76 12.26
CA TRP A 105 -30.87 2.44 12.78
C TRP A 105 -30.93 1.41 11.65
N CYS A 106 -30.00 0.45 11.66
CA CYS A 106 -30.07 -0.68 10.75
C CYS A 106 -30.95 -1.79 11.32
N LEU A 107 -31.59 -2.56 10.43
CA LEU A 107 -32.50 -3.65 10.77
C LEU A 107 -31.84 -4.68 11.73
N ARG A 108 -30.53 -4.94 11.53
CA ARG A 108 -29.73 -5.87 12.34
C ARG A 108 -29.62 -5.46 13.81
N ASP A 109 -29.45 -4.17 14.11
CA ASP A 109 -29.35 -3.71 15.51
C ASP A 109 -30.70 -3.77 16.20
N LEU A 110 -31.77 -3.29 15.55
CA LEU A 110 -33.11 -3.31 16.11
C LEU A 110 -33.52 -4.74 16.50
N LYS A 111 -33.35 -5.70 15.57
CA LYS A 111 -33.68 -7.11 15.81
C LYS A 111 -32.75 -7.79 16.83
N LYS A 112 -31.42 -7.63 16.73
CA LYS A 112 -30.46 -8.39 17.58
C LYS A 112 -30.13 -7.78 18.93
N ARG A 113 -30.31 -6.47 19.13
CA ARG A 113 -30.00 -5.78 20.41
C ARG A 113 -31.24 -5.41 21.22
N TYR A 114 -32.30 -5.00 20.53
CA TYR A 114 -33.51 -4.47 21.15
C TYR A 114 -34.73 -5.39 21.00
N GLY A 115 -34.61 -6.50 20.27
CA GLY A 115 -35.73 -7.41 20.00
C GLY A 115 -36.85 -6.80 19.15
N LEU A 116 -36.62 -5.63 18.55
CA LEU A 116 -37.61 -4.90 17.77
C LEU A 116 -37.59 -5.40 16.32
N ASP A 117 -38.70 -5.98 15.88
CA ASP A 117 -38.81 -6.46 14.51
C ASP A 117 -39.07 -5.30 13.53
N PRO A 118 -38.28 -5.15 12.44
CA PRO A 118 -38.35 -3.95 11.61
C PRO A 118 -39.65 -3.84 10.81
N ASP A 119 -40.24 -4.98 10.44
CA ASP A 119 -41.44 -5.00 9.60
C ASP A 119 -42.69 -4.69 10.42
N THR A 120 -42.73 -5.08 11.71
CA THR A 120 -43.71 -4.55 12.67
C THR A 120 -43.62 -3.03 12.82
N ILE A 121 -42.40 -2.46 12.81
CA ILE A 121 -42.20 -1.00 12.84
C ILE A 121 -42.62 -0.33 11.53
N ARG A 122 -42.43 -0.96 10.36
CA ARG A 122 -42.89 -0.41 9.07
C ARG A 122 -44.42 -0.42 8.96
N ASN A 123 -45.06 -1.43 9.53
CA ASN A 123 -46.50 -1.62 9.48
C ASN A 123 -47.28 -0.87 10.59
N SER A 124 -46.59 -0.25 11.56
CA SER A 124 -47.24 0.52 12.64
C SER A 124 -47.76 1.87 12.13
N LYS A 125 -49.03 1.89 11.73
CA LYS A 125 -49.79 3.13 11.48
C LYS A 125 -49.99 3.90 12.79
N ALA A 126 -50.09 5.22 12.69
CA ALA A 126 -50.29 6.08 13.85
C ALA A 126 -51.68 5.89 14.48
N GLY A 127 -51.73 5.15 15.59
CA GLY A 127 -52.88 5.16 16.49
C GLY A 127 -52.95 6.50 17.26
N PRO A 128 -54.16 7.04 17.54
CA PRO A 128 -54.31 8.33 18.23
C PRO A 128 -54.00 8.31 19.73
N GLU A 129 -53.76 7.14 20.33
CA GLU A 129 -53.83 6.96 21.80
C GLU A 129 -52.53 7.23 22.56
N ASP A 130 -51.35 7.17 21.92
CA ASP A 130 -50.06 7.11 22.63
C ASP A 130 -49.54 8.44 23.20
N GLY A 131 -50.30 9.53 23.07
CA GLY A 131 -50.00 10.87 23.62
C GLY A 131 -48.67 11.52 23.19
N THR A 132 -47.87 10.83 22.39
CA THR A 132 -46.54 11.24 21.95
C THR A 132 -46.60 11.77 20.54
N VAL A 133 -46.03 12.95 20.31
CA VAL A 133 -46.11 13.58 18.99
C VAL A 133 -45.05 12.99 18.07
N HIS A 134 -45.49 12.36 16.99
CA HIS A 134 -44.66 11.83 15.92
C HIS A 134 -44.77 12.69 14.65
N ASP A 135 -43.73 12.61 13.81
CA ASP A 135 -43.66 13.24 12.49
C ASP A 135 -44.65 12.54 11.53
N THR A 136 -45.81 13.18 11.30
CA THR A 136 -46.91 12.67 10.45
C THR A 136 -46.57 12.60 8.97
N THR A 137 -45.41 13.14 8.55
CA THR A 137 -44.92 13.09 7.18
C THR A 137 -44.46 11.69 6.75
N LYS A 138 -44.39 10.73 7.69
CA LYS A 138 -43.88 9.38 7.45
C LYS A 138 -44.96 8.34 7.71
N GLU A 139 -44.99 7.33 6.85
CA GLU A 139 -45.99 6.25 6.83
C GLU A 139 -46.00 5.36 8.09
N TYR A 140 -44.95 5.44 8.91
CA TYR A 140 -44.71 4.55 10.04
C TYR A 140 -44.37 5.29 11.35
N VAL A 141 -44.78 4.72 12.49
CA VAL A 141 -44.53 5.28 13.82
C VAL A 141 -43.41 4.53 14.54
N PHE A 142 -42.30 5.23 14.78
CA PHE A 142 -41.11 4.66 15.45
C PHE A 142 -40.48 5.63 16.46
N ALA A 143 -40.47 5.22 17.74
CA ALA A 143 -39.64 5.81 18.77
C ALA A 143 -38.35 5.00 18.93
N CYS A 144 -37.20 5.56 18.54
CA CYS A 144 -35.95 4.83 18.65
C CYS A 144 -35.49 4.63 20.12
N PRO A 145 -34.59 3.68 20.40
CA PRO A 145 -34.09 3.42 21.77
C PRO A 145 -33.44 4.65 22.46
N CYS A 146 -32.96 5.64 21.72
CA CYS A 146 -32.50 6.90 22.33
C CYS A 146 -33.66 7.73 22.91
N CYS A 147 -34.87 7.60 22.37
CA CYS A 147 -36.09 8.28 22.79
C CYS A 147 -36.85 7.52 23.87
N LEU A 148 -36.79 6.20 23.85
CA LEU A 148 -37.31 5.31 24.91
C LEU A 148 -36.33 5.19 26.09
N GLU A 149 -35.19 5.88 26.01
CA GLU A 149 -34.16 5.93 27.05
C GLU A 149 -33.33 4.64 27.25
N GLU A 150 -33.60 3.59 26.50
CA GLU A 150 -32.97 2.26 26.57
C GLU A 150 -31.72 2.06 25.68
N CYS A 151 -31.24 3.11 25.01
CA CYS A 151 -30.15 3.00 24.03
C CYS A 151 -28.85 2.39 24.60
N GLN A 152 -28.43 1.25 24.02
CA GLN A 152 -27.22 0.50 24.35
C GLN A 152 -25.94 1.06 23.70
N ASN A 153 -25.98 2.20 23.01
CA ASN A 153 -24.75 2.82 22.48
C ASN A 153 -23.90 3.35 23.65
N ALA A 154 -22.60 3.05 23.66
CA ALA A 154 -21.68 3.46 24.73
C ALA A 154 -21.67 4.97 25.01
N THR A 155 -21.85 5.82 23.99
CA THR A 155 -21.94 7.28 24.15
C THR A 155 -23.26 7.72 24.77
N CYS A 156 -24.37 7.02 24.48
CA CYS A 156 -25.68 7.30 25.07
C CYS A 156 -25.75 6.79 26.53
N ARG A 157 -25.24 5.60 26.83
CA ARG A 157 -25.11 5.10 28.20
C ARG A 157 -24.21 5.99 29.06
N LYS A 158 -23.03 6.37 28.56
CA LYS A 158 -22.13 7.31 29.27
C LYS A 158 -22.78 8.67 29.54
N LYS A 159 -23.59 9.21 28.62
CA LYS A 159 -24.34 10.46 28.84
C LYS A 159 -25.39 10.36 29.96
N LYS A 160 -25.80 9.16 30.34
CA LYS A 160 -26.73 8.87 31.44
C LYS A 160 -26.05 8.41 32.73
N GLY A 161 -24.71 8.35 32.75
CA GLY A 161 -23.96 7.77 33.87
C GLY A 161 -23.97 6.23 33.93
N LEU A 162 -24.51 5.55 32.91
CA LEU A 162 -24.50 4.09 32.82
C LEU A 162 -23.18 3.57 32.21
N GLU A 163 -22.69 2.44 32.72
CA GLU A 163 -21.47 1.80 32.20
C GLU A 163 -21.64 1.24 30.78
N PRO A 164 -20.59 1.26 29.94
CA PRO A 164 -20.64 0.72 28.58
C PRO A 164 -20.57 -0.82 28.59
N LEU A 165 -21.67 -1.47 28.20
CA LEU A 165 -21.88 -2.93 28.26
C LEU A 165 -21.03 -3.79 27.28
N GLY A 166 -20.18 -3.17 26.46
CA GLY A 166 -19.38 -3.88 25.46
C GLY A 166 -20.21 -4.59 24.36
N ASP A 167 -19.76 -5.77 23.94
CA ASP A 167 -20.41 -6.56 22.88
C ASP A 167 -21.50 -7.48 23.45
N ILE A 168 -22.59 -6.85 23.91
CA ILE A 168 -23.76 -7.50 24.55
C ILE A 168 -24.24 -8.72 23.77
N VAL A 169 -24.29 -8.64 22.43
CA VAL A 169 -24.81 -9.72 21.58
C VAL A 169 -23.97 -11.00 21.73
N LYS A 170 -22.64 -10.89 21.91
CA LYS A 170 -21.78 -12.05 22.18
C LYS A 170 -21.91 -12.56 23.61
N LEU A 171 -22.16 -11.68 24.59
CA LEU A 171 -22.37 -12.08 25.98
C LEU A 171 -23.72 -12.80 26.15
N ALA A 172 -24.77 -12.26 25.54
CA ALA A 172 -26.11 -12.83 25.47
C ALA A 172 -26.10 -14.22 24.81
N ALA A 173 -25.45 -14.35 23.64
CA ALA A 173 -25.28 -15.63 22.96
C ALA A 173 -24.50 -16.67 23.80
N LYS A 174 -23.50 -16.24 24.59
CA LYS A 174 -22.78 -17.13 25.53
C LYS A 174 -23.61 -17.50 26.76
N ALA A 175 -24.52 -16.64 27.19
CA ALA A 175 -25.39 -16.87 28.34
C ALA A 175 -26.68 -17.64 27.99
N GLY A 176 -26.99 -17.85 26.71
CA GLY A 176 -28.25 -18.47 26.26
C GLY A 176 -29.49 -17.58 26.51
N VAL A 177 -29.29 -16.27 26.65
CA VAL A 177 -30.30 -15.28 27.09
C VAL A 177 -30.41 -14.18 26.03
N SER A 178 -31.55 -13.49 25.91
CA SER A 178 -31.67 -12.39 24.94
C SER A 178 -30.77 -11.21 25.32
N ALA A 179 -30.41 -10.38 24.32
CA ALA A 179 -29.62 -9.18 24.59
C ALA A 179 -30.35 -8.21 25.53
N LEU A 180 -31.69 -8.12 25.44
CA LEU A 180 -32.50 -7.24 26.26
C LEU A 180 -32.51 -7.71 27.73
N ASP A 181 -32.78 -8.99 27.97
CA ASP A 181 -32.82 -9.58 29.32
C ASP A 181 -31.47 -9.45 30.03
N LEU A 182 -30.36 -9.58 29.29
CA LEU A 182 -29.02 -9.39 29.85
C LEU A 182 -28.80 -7.93 30.27
N VAL A 183 -29.27 -6.95 29.47
CA VAL A 183 -29.22 -5.53 29.85
C VAL A 183 -30.07 -5.25 31.09
N SER A 184 -31.32 -5.73 31.11
CA SER A 184 -32.24 -5.55 32.24
C SER A 184 -31.64 -6.09 33.54
N LYS A 185 -30.98 -7.24 33.51
CA LYS A 185 -30.25 -7.79 34.67
C LYS A 185 -29.08 -6.89 35.09
N THR A 186 -28.25 -6.42 34.15
CA THR A 186 -27.10 -5.55 34.47
C THR A 186 -27.49 -4.16 34.97
N ASP A 187 -28.62 -3.62 34.55
CA ASP A 187 -29.09 -2.30 34.98
C ASP A 187 -29.88 -2.37 36.30
N ALA A 188 -30.53 -3.50 36.61
CA ALA A 188 -31.23 -3.74 37.89
C ALA A 188 -30.27 -3.94 39.08
N ASP A 189 -29.10 -4.55 38.87
CA ASP A 189 -28.08 -4.78 39.90
C ASP A 189 -27.40 -3.48 40.43
N GLY A 190 -27.74 -2.33 39.84
CA GLY A 190 -27.24 -1.02 40.23
C GLY A 190 -25.75 -0.77 39.89
N PRO A 191 -25.25 0.46 40.10
CA PRO A 191 -23.85 0.78 39.85
C PRO A 191 -22.96 0.10 40.90
N ARG A 192 -22.39 -1.07 40.55
CA ARG A 192 -21.35 -1.71 41.37
C ARG A 192 -20.18 -0.74 41.61
N PRO A 193 -19.62 -0.66 42.83
CA PRO A 193 -18.54 0.28 43.13
C PRO A 193 -17.24 -0.11 42.41
N GLN A 194 -16.89 0.67 41.38
CA GLN A 194 -15.57 0.83 40.75
C GLN A 194 -14.65 -0.41 40.74
N GLY A 195 -15.02 -1.43 39.96
CA GLY A 195 -14.06 -2.42 39.48
C GLY A 195 -13.09 -1.79 38.47
N LYS A 196 -11.79 -1.80 38.77
CA LYS A 196 -10.76 -1.24 37.88
C LYS A 196 -10.84 -1.86 36.48
N ALA A 197 -10.61 -1.04 35.45
CA ALA A 197 -10.57 -1.48 34.06
C ALA A 197 -9.63 -2.68 33.87
N ARG A 198 -10.07 -3.65 33.04
CA ARG A 198 -9.34 -4.90 32.74
C ARG A 198 -7.91 -4.64 32.26
N THR A 199 -6.93 -4.80 33.14
CA THR A 199 -5.60 -5.29 32.76
C THR A 199 -5.66 -6.80 32.51
N SER A 200 -4.74 -7.29 31.70
CA SER A 200 -4.57 -8.68 31.28
C SER A 200 -4.83 -9.73 32.36
N VAL A 201 -5.73 -10.68 32.07
CA VAL A 201 -5.75 -11.98 32.74
C VAL A 201 -4.56 -12.78 32.22
N VAL A 202 -3.56 -12.97 33.08
CA VAL A 202 -2.64 -14.11 32.99
C VAL A 202 -3.29 -15.22 33.82
N VAL A 203 -3.36 -16.42 33.25
CA VAL A 203 -3.81 -17.61 33.97
C VAL A 203 -2.55 -18.27 34.54
N ASP A 204 -2.31 -18.10 35.84
CA ASP A 204 -1.39 -18.98 36.57
C ASP A 204 -2.16 -20.22 37.01
N LEU A 205 -1.58 -21.39 36.74
CA LEU A 205 -2.21 -22.69 36.95
C LEU A 205 -1.20 -23.65 37.60
N SER A 206 -1.02 -23.44 38.90
CA SER A 206 -0.41 -24.34 39.88
C SER A 206 -1.16 -24.08 41.20
N GLY A 207 -1.66 -25.06 41.94
CA GLY A 207 -1.18 -26.44 42.07
C GLY A 207 -0.75 -26.60 43.53
N GLU A 208 -1.40 -27.53 44.24
CA GLU A 208 -1.25 -27.81 45.68
C GLU A 208 -1.77 -26.69 46.62
N LEU A 209 -1.98 -26.92 47.92
CA LEU A 209 -2.69 -27.91 48.74
C LEU A 209 -2.49 -27.40 50.19
N SER A 210 -3.32 -27.85 51.15
CA SER A 210 -3.10 -27.74 52.62
C SER A 210 -2.99 -26.36 53.29
N ASP A 211 -4.00 -26.06 54.11
CA ASP A 211 -3.92 -25.71 55.54
C ASP A 211 -2.77 -24.83 56.08
N LEU A 212 -3.11 -23.67 56.66
CA LEU A 212 -3.21 -23.53 58.14
C LEU A 212 -3.65 -22.11 58.62
N SER A 213 -4.64 -22.12 59.52
CA SER A 213 -4.90 -21.22 60.67
C SER A 213 -4.53 -19.72 60.67
N ASP A 214 -5.57 -18.90 60.89
CA ASP A 214 -5.69 -17.87 61.95
C ASP A 214 -4.51 -16.94 62.30
N LEU A 215 -4.71 -15.62 62.14
CA LEU A 215 -5.12 -14.74 63.26
C LEU A 215 -5.28 -13.25 62.83
N GLU A 216 -6.28 -12.62 63.43
CA GLU A 216 -6.54 -11.19 63.70
C GLU A 216 -5.83 -10.05 62.90
N GLN A 217 -6.65 -9.19 62.29
CA GLN A 217 -6.26 -7.80 61.91
C GLN A 217 -7.17 -6.75 62.57
N PRO A 218 -6.62 -5.74 63.27
CA PRO A 218 -7.36 -4.53 63.65
C PRO A 218 -7.18 -3.39 62.62
N LYS A 219 -8.32 -2.96 62.07
CA LYS A 219 -8.65 -1.71 61.36
C LYS A 219 -7.66 -0.53 61.42
N PRO A 220 -7.40 0.16 60.29
CA PRO A 220 -7.05 1.58 60.28
C PRO A 220 -8.27 2.50 60.02
N LYS A 221 -8.40 3.59 60.80
CA LYS A 221 -9.41 4.64 60.63
C LYS A 221 -8.97 5.71 59.61
N ALA A 222 -9.95 6.46 59.09
CA ALA A 222 -9.80 7.49 58.08
C ALA A 222 -8.99 8.74 58.48
N LYS A 223 -8.37 9.38 57.47
CA LYS A 223 -8.20 10.84 57.22
C LYS A 223 -7.26 10.99 56.00
N LYS A 224 -7.16 12.08 55.24
CA LYS A 224 -7.97 13.25 54.86
C LYS A 224 -6.96 14.14 54.08
N ALA A 225 -7.31 14.59 52.86
CA ALA A 225 -6.65 15.66 52.07
C ALA A 225 -5.11 15.66 51.83
N ARG A 226 -4.70 15.71 50.56
CA ARG A 226 -3.38 16.22 50.12
C ARG A 226 -3.43 17.75 49.99
N PRO A 227 -2.28 18.43 50.02
CA PRO A 227 -1.80 19.02 48.76
C PRO A 227 -0.35 18.64 48.39
N SER A 228 0.06 19.08 47.19
CA SER A 228 1.41 19.06 46.59
C SER A 228 2.51 19.69 47.46
N GLY A 229 3.81 19.40 47.31
CA GLY A 229 4.53 18.51 46.38
C GLY A 229 6.07 18.71 46.47
N ALA A 230 6.87 17.98 45.68
CA ALA A 230 8.36 17.95 45.65
C ALA A 230 9.04 17.37 46.93
N LYS A 231 9.85 16.31 46.86
CA LYS A 231 11.27 16.19 46.38
C LYS A 231 12.25 17.07 47.20
N ASP A 232 13.34 16.57 47.77
CA ASP A 232 13.97 15.23 47.81
C ASP A 232 14.81 15.05 49.09
N ALA A 233 15.17 13.79 49.40
CA ALA A 233 16.33 13.33 50.18
C ALA A 233 16.65 13.88 51.60
N SER A 234 16.52 13.02 52.62
CA SER A 234 17.38 13.06 53.82
C SER A 234 17.74 11.65 54.33
N THR A 235 19.01 11.47 54.68
CA THR A 235 19.66 10.23 55.15
C THR A 235 19.27 9.80 56.57
N PRO A 236 19.27 8.49 56.90
CA PRO A 236 19.39 8.02 58.27
C PRO A 236 20.85 8.11 58.79
N LYS A 237 21.03 8.12 60.11
CA LYS A 237 22.31 8.39 60.81
C LYS A 237 22.60 7.34 61.89
N GLY A 238 23.88 7.02 62.10
CA GLY A 238 24.39 6.01 63.05
C GLY A 238 24.81 4.71 62.32
N LYS A 239 25.80 3.91 62.75
CA LYS A 239 26.75 3.89 63.89
C LYS A 239 27.93 2.95 63.48
N ASP A 240 29.13 2.89 64.07
CA ASP A 240 29.81 3.58 65.19
C ASP A 240 31.37 3.42 65.02
N ALA A 241 32.16 3.73 66.06
CA ALA A 241 33.49 3.16 66.37
C ALA A 241 34.78 3.60 65.59
N LYS A 242 35.45 4.59 66.18
CA LYS A 242 36.80 4.49 66.82
C LYS A 242 38.06 4.24 65.94
N GLY A 243 38.86 5.31 65.74
CA GLY A 243 40.22 5.22 65.16
C GLY A 243 40.98 6.56 65.07
N LYS A 244 41.54 6.97 66.22
CA LYS A 244 42.74 7.80 66.49
C LYS A 244 43.49 8.60 65.39
N ASP A 245 43.82 9.83 65.80
CA ASP A 245 45.11 10.54 65.70
C ASP A 245 45.79 10.75 64.33
N ALA A 246 45.60 11.93 63.73
CA ALA A 246 46.71 12.71 63.13
C ALA A 246 46.37 14.21 62.97
N LYS A 247 47.32 15.06 63.39
CA LYS A 247 47.23 16.53 63.48
C LYS A 247 47.69 17.18 62.16
N GLY A 248 46.81 17.88 61.44
CA GLY A 248 47.14 18.55 60.17
C GLY A 248 46.32 19.80 59.93
N LYS A 249 46.86 20.98 60.29
CA LYS A 249 46.20 22.29 60.16
C LYS A 249 46.67 22.97 58.88
N THR A 250 45.80 23.07 57.87
CA THR A 250 46.06 23.88 56.67
C THR A 250 44.81 24.67 56.30
N GLU A 251 44.90 25.99 56.30
CA GLU A 251 43.83 26.86 55.82
C GLU A 251 43.67 26.73 54.31
N VAL A 252 42.46 26.41 53.84
CA VAL A 252 42.12 26.48 52.41
C VAL A 252 41.19 27.64 52.14
N LYS A 253 41.74 28.54 51.32
CA LYS A 253 41.17 29.77 50.77
C LYS A 253 39.77 29.54 50.18
N LYS A 254 38.84 30.44 50.50
CA LYS A 254 37.44 30.42 50.03
C LYS A 254 37.37 30.84 48.55
N GLU A 255 37.60 29.91 47.62
CA GLU A 255 37.51 30.19 46.18
C GLU A 255 36.08 30.45 45.71
N ALA A 256 35.95 31.38 44.76
CA ALA A 256 34.68 31.86 44.26
C ALA A 256 34.03 30.87 43.28
N LYS A 257 32.70 30.73 43.34
CA LYS A 257 31.90 29.99 42.34
C LYS A 257 32.27 30.42 40.91
N PRO A 258 32.70 29.50 40.03
CA PRO A 258 32.82 29.80 38.61
C PRO A 258 31.46 30.18 38.04
N LYS A 259 31.39 31.30 37.32
CA LYS A 259 30.22 31.60 36.47
C LYS A 259 30.19 30.57 35.34
N GLU A 260 29.20 29.69 35.40
CA GLU A 260 28.92 28.69 34.38
C GLU A 260 28.68 29.38 33.03
N LYS A 261 29.66 29.27 32.12
CA LYS A 261 29.56 29.85 30.78
C LYS A 261 28.50 29.06 30.01
N LYS A 262 27.45 29.74 29.52
CA LYS A 262 26.49 29.14 28.59
C LYS A 262 27.25 28.46 27.45
N PRO A 263 26.92 27.21 27.08
CA PRO A 263 27.58 26.56 25.95
C PRO A 263 27.40 27.42 24.69
N PRO A 264 28.43 27.55 23.84
CA PRO A 264 28.30 28.29 22.59
C PRO A 264 27.19 27.67 21.75
N ALA A 265 26.37 28.50 21.11
CA ALA A 265 25.32 28.03 20.23
C ALA A 265 25.94 27.10 19.16
N PRO A 266 25.34 25.93 18.88
CA PRO A 266 25.91 24.99 17.93
C PRO A 266 26.07 25.69 16.58
N LYS A 267 27.29 25.64 16.02
CA LYS A 267 27.54 26.12 14.66
C LYS A 267 26.63 25.34 13.70
N PRO A 268 26.07 25.98 12.66
CA PRO A 268 25.29 25.25 11.66
C PRO A 268 26.17 24.13 11.09
N VAL A 269 25.69 22.89 11.21
CA VAL A 269 26.35 21.73 10.62
C VAL A 269 26.14 21.84 9.12
N VAL A 270 27.19 22.22 8.40
CA VAL A 270 27.20 22.11 6.93
C VAL A 270 27.08 20.63 6.61
N GLU A 271 25.93 20.23 6.06
CA GLU A 271 25.73 18.85 5.64
C GLU A 271 26.72 18.52 4.53
N LYS A 272 27.47 17.43 4.72
CA LYS A 272 28.41 16.96 3.69
C LYS A 272 27.60 16.53 2.46
N PRO A 273 28.10 16.78 1.23
CA PRO A 273 27.57 16.14 0.04
C PRO A 273 27.46 14.62 0.26
N VAL A 274 26.37 14.04 -0.22
CA VAL A 274 26.19 12.58 -0.25
C VAL A 274 26.71 12.10 -1.60
N ASP A 275 27.61 11.12 -1.60
CA ASP A 275 28.19 10.59 -2.83
C ASP A 275 27.10 9.95 -3.71
N PRO A 276 27.08 10.21 -5.03
CA PRO A 276 26.08 9.66 -5.93
C PRO A 276 26.14 8.11 -5.94
N PRO A 277 24.99 7.42 -5.99
CA PRO A 277 24.98 5.97 -6.13
C PRO A 277 25.45 5.57 -7.53
N THR A 278 26.07 4.40 -7.67
CA THR A 278 26.38 3.81 -8.97
C THR A 278 25.09 3.37 -9.64
N PHE A 279 24.83 3.83 -10.87
CA PHE A 279 23.71 3.41 -11.69
C PHE A 279 24.15 2.22 -12.55
N GLU A 280 23.80 1.00 -12.16
CA GLU A 280 24.09 -0.20 -12.95
C GLU A 280 23.21 -0.19 -14.21
N LYS A 281 23.84 -0.29 -15.39
CA LYS A 281 23.15 -0.25 -16.69
C LYS A 281 22.45 -1.58 -16.97
N VAL A 282 21.23 -1.52 -17.51
CA VAL A 282 20.53 -2.68 -18.05
C VAL A 282 20.75 -2.73 -19.56
N ASP A 283 21.41 -3.79 -20.05
CA ASP A 283 21.64 -4.01 -21.48
C ASP A 283 20.37 -4.51 -22.18
N THR A 284 19.42 -3.60 -22.38
CA THR A 284 18.14 -3.84 -23.06
C THR A 284 18.00 -3.03 -24.34
N ARG A 285 17.14 -3.50 -25.25
CA ARG A 285 16.78 -2.80 -26.50
C ARG A 285 15.43 -2.07 -26.42
N LEU A 286 14.66 -2.31 -25.36
CA LEU A 286 13.29 -1.83 -25.22
C LEU A 286 13.23 -0.31 -25.01
N SER A 287 12.24 0.35 -25.61
CA SER A 287 11.88 1.73 -25.21
C SER A 287 11.34 1.78 -23.78
N GLN A 288 11.20 2.99 -23.25
CA GLN A 288 10.38 3.24 -22.08
C GLN A 288 8.98 2.62 -22.25
N GLU A 289 8.31 2.89 -23.37
CA GLU A 289 6.94 2.48 -23.64
C GLU A 289 6.78 0.96 -23.80
N GLU A 290 7.71 0.28 -24.48
CA GLU A 290 7.70 -1.19 -24.60
C GLU A 290 7.90 -1.88 -23.25
N ALA A 291 8.80 -1.35 -22.42
CA ALA A 291 9.05 -1.86 -21.09
C ALA A 291 7.86 -1.56 -20.16
N GLU A 292 7.25 -0.37 -20.21
CA GLU A 292 6.01 -0.06 -19.48
C GLU A 292 4.84 -0.97 -19.88
N GLN A 293 4.67 -1.23 -21.19
CA GLN A 293 3.67 -2.18 -21.70
C GLN A 293 3.93 -3.59 -21.15
N ARG A 294 5.18 -4.05 -21.10
CA ARG A 294 5.55 -5.35 -20.52
C ARG A 294 5.38 -5.38 -18.99
N MET A 295 5.72 -4.32 -18.27
CA MET A 295 5.43 -4.17 -16.84
C MET A 295 3.92 -4.26 -16.59
N TYR A 296 3.10 -3.52 -17.35
CA TYR A 296 1.65 -3.55 -17.22
C TYR A 296 1.06 -4.95 -17.47
N LEU A 297 1.51 -5.63 -18.54
CA LEU A 297 1.15 -7.02 -18.83
C LEU A 297 1.53 -7.96 -17.66
N ARG A 298 2.79 -7.86 -17.19
CA ARG A 298 3.30 -8.66 -16.06
C ARG A 298 2.47 -8.44 -14.82
N GLU A 299 2.21 -7.19 -14.45
CA GLU A 299 1.44 -6.79 -13.27
C GLU A 299 -0.01 -7.27 -13.32
N PHE A 300 -0.68 -7.10 -14.46
CA PHE A 300 -2.05 -7.60 -14.65
C PHE A 300 -2.11 -9.12 -14.47
N VAL A 301 -1.23 -9.87 -15.15
CA VAL A 301 -1.20 -11.33 -15.06
C VAL A 301 -0.83 -11.77 -13.65
N PHE A 302 0.18 -11.16 -13.04
CA PHE A 302 0.61 -11.46 -11.67
C PHE A 302 -0.51 -11.24 -10.65
N ARG A 303 -1.28 -10.16 -10.82
CA ARG A 303 -2.42 -9.80 -9.99
C ARG A 303 -3.59 -10.76 -10.13
N PHE A 304 -4.04 -11.01 -11.36
CA PHE A 304 -5.27 -11.76 -11.62
C PHE A 304 -5.06 -13.24 -11.94
N ARG A 305 -3.83 -13.77 -11.80
CA ARG A 305 -3.48 -15.19 -12.00
C ARG A 305 -4.45 -16.19 -11.37
N GLY A 306 -5.00 -15.86 -10.19
CA GLY A 306 -5.95 -16.72 -9.47
C GLY A 306 -7.33 -16.80 -10.12
N LEU A 307 -7.80 -15.70 -10.72
CA LEU A 307 -9.03 -15.67 -11.52
C LEU A 307 -8.81 -16.29 -12.90
N LEU A 308 -7.66 -16.01 -13.52
CA LEU A 308 -7.28 -16.49 -14.86
C LEU A 308 -6.80 -17.95 -14.87
N GLY A 309 -6.68 -18.61 -13.71
CA GLY A 309 -6.17 -19.99 -13.61
C GLY A 309 -4.71 -20.18 -14.03
N ILE A 310 -3.89 -19.12 -14.04
CA ILE A 310 -2.52 -19.12 -14.57
C ILE A 310 -1.53 -19.60 -13.48
N PRO A 311 -0.79 -20.72 -13.70
CA PRO A 311 0.18 -21.21 -12.72
C PRO A 311 1.44 -20.34 -12.60
N ASP A 312 1.93 -20.14 -11.37
CA ASP A 312 3.11 -19.33 -11.02
C ASP A 312 4.37 -19.60 -11.87
N ARG A 313 4.59 -20.84 -12.31
CA ARG A 313 5.72 -21.23 -13.16
C ARG A 313 5.77 -20.49 -14.50
N ASN A 314 4.61 -20.02 -14.99
CA ASN A 314 4.46 -19.33 -16.28
C ASN A 314 4.71 -17.81 -16.18
N LEU A 315 4.99 -17.29 -14.98
CA LEU A 315 5.38 -15.89 -14.77
C LEU A 315 6.85 -15.60 -15.13
N GLY A 316 7.72 -16.63 -15.19
CA GLY A 316 9.15 -16.44 -15.50
C GLY A 316 9.40 -15.70 -16.82
N PRO A 317 8.75 -16.09 -17.94
CA PRO A 317 8.81 -15.36 -19.21
C PRO A 317 8.17 -13.96 -19.21
N LEU A 318 7.54 -13.53 -18.11
CA LEU A 318 7.00 -12.18 -17.91
C LEU A 318 7.89 -11.33 -16.98
N ASP A 319 8.78 -11.93 -16.19
CA ASP A 319 9.75 -11.19 -15.36
C ASP A 319 11.06 -10.86 -16.13
N ASP A 320 11.23 -11.43 -17.34
CA ASP A 320 12.33 -11.17 -18.29
C ASP A 320 11.76 -10.48 -19.54
N PHE A 321 12.01 -9.17 -19.66
CA PHE A 321 11.42 -8.36 -20.73
C PHE A 321 12.19 -8.44 -22.06
N ASP A 322 13.49 -8.74 -22.03
CA ASP A 322 14.29 -8.84 -23.25
C ASP A 322 13.95 -10.10 -24.04
N ARG A 323 13.45 -11.13 -23.34
CA ARG A 323 12.89 -12.32 -23.98
C ARG A 323 11.52 -12.03 -24.65
N PRO A 324 11.30 -12.47 -25.90
CA PRO A 324 9.97 -12.44 -26.51
C PRO A 324 9.05 -13.46 -25.84
N LEU A 325 7.74 -13.15 -25.77
CA LEU A 325 6.75 -14.07 -25.23
C LEU A 325 6.68 -15.36 -26.07
N SER A 326 6.77 -16.51 -25.41
CA SER A 326 6.61 -17.79 -26.09
C SER A 326 5.17 -18.00 -26.58
N GLU A 327 4.97 -18.71 -27.68
CA GLU A 327 3.64 -19.06 -28.19
C GLU A 327 2.77 -19.76 -27.13
N ALA A 328 3.38 -20.61 -26.30
CA ALA A 328 2.71 -21.25 -25.17
C ALA A 328 2.26 -20.26 -24.09
N SER A 329 3.04 -19.20 -23.85
CA SER A 329 2.65 -18.08 -22.98
C SER A 329 1.48 -17.31 -23.60
N VAL A 330 1.61 -16.88 -24.87
CA VAL A 330 0.56 -16.12 -25.58
C VAL A 330 -0.77 -16.87 -25.58
N ARG A 331 -0.75 -18.16 -25.95
CA ARG A 331 -1.90 -19.06 -25.93
C ARG A 331 -2.59 -19.14 -24.57
N LEU A 332 -1.82 -19.27 -23.49
CA LEU A 332 -2.36 -19.34 -22.14
C LEU A 332 -2.96 -18.00 -21.69
N LEU A 333 -2.25 -16.89 -21.93
CA LEU A 333 -2.68 -15.56 -21.49
C LEU A 333 -3.94 -15.11 -22.25
N ALA A 334 -3.91 -15.17 -23.58
CA ALA A 334 -5.05 -14.81 -24.42
C ALA A 334 -6.25 -15.75 -24.18
N GLY A 335 -6.00 -17.06 -24.12
CA GLY A 335 -7.05 -18.06 -23.86
C GLY A 335 -7.77 -17.84 -22.52
N ALA A 336 -7.02 -17.57 -21.45
CA ALA A 336 -7.60 -17.29 -20.13
C ALA A 336 -8.40 -15.98 -20.08
N MET A 337 -7.96 -14.94 -20.80
CA MET A 337 -8.70 -13.67 -20.91
C MET A 337 -9.98 -13.85 -21.73
N ILE A 338 -9.93 -14.61 -22.83
CA ILE A 338 -11.10 -14.88 -23.68
C ILE A 338 -12.13 -15.74 -22.93
N ASP A 339 -11.69 -16.79 -22.22
CA ASP A 339 -12.57 -17.60 -21.36
C ASP A 339 -13.26 -16.70 -20.30
N LEU A 340 -12.52 -15.80 -19.65
CA LEU A 340 -13.07 -14.87 -18.65
C LEU A 340 -14.10 -13.89 -19.24
N ILE A 341 -13.80 -13.25 -20.38
CA ILE A 341 -14.70 -12.29 -21.03
C ILE A 341 -15.98 -13.00 -21.50
N ARG A 342 -15.85 -14.22 -22.03
CA ARG A 342 -16.98 -15.03 -22.47
C ARG A 342 -17.92 -15.37 -21.32
N GLU A 343 -17.42 -15.91 -20.22
CA GLU A 343 -18.22 -16.34 -19.06
C GLU A 343 -19.14 -15.25 -18.48
N GLU A 344 -18.91 -13.97 -18.82
CA GLU A 344 -19.70 -12.85 -18.36
C GLU A 344 -20.57 -12.20 -19.44
N ARG A 345 -20.15 -12.25 -20.70
CA ARG A 345 -20.86 -11.61 -21.81
C ARG A 345 -21.72 -12.56 -22.64
N GLU A 346 -21.61 -13.87 -22.43
CA GLU A 346 -22.44 -14.92 -23.06
C GLU A 346 -23.96 -14.70 -22.88
N ALA A 347 -24.39 -13.98 -21.84
CA ALA A 347 -25.80 -13.61 -21.62
C ALA A 347 -26.27 -12.36 -22.39
N VAL A 348 -25.37 -11.63 -23.05
CA VAL A 348 -25.62 -10.37 -23.77
C VAL A 348 -25.35 -10.50 -25.26
N TRP A 349 -24.42 -11.37 -25.64
CA TRP A 349 -24.08 -11.65 -27.03
C TRP A 349 -25.12 -12.52 -27.75
N ASP A 350 -25.11 -12.39 -29.07
CA ASP A 350 -25.76 -13.27 -30.04
C ASP A 350 -25.03 -14.62 -30.16
N GLU A 351 -25.75 -15.65 -30.62
CA GLU A 351 -25.23 -17.01 -30.75
C GLU A 351 -24.01 -17.06 -31.70
N ASP A 352 -24.03 -16.30 -32.81
CA ASP A 352 -22.91 -16.23 -33.77
C ASP A 352 -21.63 -15.67 -33.12
N THR A 353 -21.73 -14.61 -32.30
CA THR A 353 -20.58 -14.09 -31.52
C THR A 353 -20.08 -15.09 -30.48
N VAL A 354 -20.97 -15.80 -29.79
CA VAL A 354 -20.56 -16.83 -28.79
C VAL A 354 -19.82 -17.98 -29.49
N ASP A 355 -20.30 -18.45 -30.64
CA ASP A 355 -19.65 -19.48 -31.44
C ASP A 355 -18.32 -18.99 -32.03
N LEU A 356 -18.24 -17.73 -32.51
CA LEU A 356 -16.98 -17.14 -32.98
C LEU A 356 -15.92 -17.11 -31.87
N VAL A 357 -16.31 -16.73 -30.65
CA VAL A 357 -15.43 -16.69 -29.47
C VAL A 357 -15.02 -18.11 -29.02
N GLN A 358 -15.96 -19.06 -28.99
CA GLN A 358 -15.69 -20.49 -28.71
C GLN A 358 -14.69 -21.06 -29.71
N ASN A 359 -14.93 -20.89 -31.01
CA ASN A 359 -14.09 -21.40 -32.10
C ASN A 359 -12.69 -20.78 -32.04
N SER A 360 -12.60 -19.46 -31.89
CA SER A 360 -11.33 -18.74 -31.71
C SER A 360 -10.51 -19.26 -30.53
N ARG A 361 -11.19 -19.60 -29.42
CA ARG A 361 -10.56 -20.15 -28.21
C ARG A 361 -10.07 -21.59 -28.40
N GLU A 362 -10.81 -22.42 -29.12
CA GLU A 362 -10.36 -23.78 -29.47
C GLU A 362 -9.19 -23.76 -30.47
N GLU A 363 -9.26 -22.88 -31.46
CA GLU A 363 -8.18 -22.64 -32.41
C GLU A 363 -6.90 -22.18 -31.71
N LEU A 364 -7.02 -21.25 -30.75
CA LEU A 364 -5.93 -20.84 -29.88
C LEU A 364 -5.31 -22.05 -29.15
N ARG A 365 -6.16 -22.88 -28.53
CA ARG A 365 -5.75 -24.03 -27.70
C ARG A 365 -4.92 -25.06 -28.47
N TYR A 366 -5.26 -25.34 -29.73
CA TYR A 366 -4.61 -26.38 -30.51
C TYR A 366 -3.51 -25.86 -31.45
N TYR A 367 -3.65 -24.67 -32.03
CA TYR A 367 -2.86 -24.28 -33.21
C TYR A 367 -2.29 -22.84 -33.20
N ALA A 368 -2.33 -22.11 -32.08
CA ALA A 368 -1.75 -20.76 -32.04
C ALA A 368 -0.23 -20.74 -32.21
N ASP A 369 0.23 -20.52 -33.44
CA ASP A 369 1.44 -19.73 -33.71
C ASP A 369 1.11 -18.22 -33.59
N LEU A 370 2.13 -17.36 -33.66
CA LEU A 370 1.94 -15.91 -33.49
C LEU A 370 1.17 -15.25 -34.65
N ALA A 371 1.28 -15.75 -35.89
CA ALA A 371 0.57 -15.20 -37.04
C ALA A 371 -0.93 -15.52 -36.97
N ARG A 372 -1.27 -16.74 -36.54
CA ARG A 372 -2.62 -17.20 -36.30
C ARG A 372 -3.25 -16.49 -35.10
N PHE A 373 -2.48 -16.22 -34.04
CA PHE A 373 -2.93 -15.35 -32.94
C PHE A 373 -3.33 -13.96 -33.44
N ALA A 374 -2.53 -13.31 -34.29
CA ALA A 374 -2.89 -12.02 -34.87
C ALA A 374 -4.17 -12.09 -35.72
N SER A 375 -4.36 -13.16 -36.51
CA SER A 375 -5.61 -13.37 -37.26
C SER A 375 -6.82 -13.53 -36.34
N ILE A 376 -6.70 -14.30 -35.25
CA ILE A 376 -7.76 -14.50 -34.26
C ILE A 376 -8.06 -13.18 -33.54
N PHE A 377 -7.03 -12.42 -33.16
CA PHE A 377 -7.18 -11.11 -32.53
C PHE A 377 -7.98 -10.14 -33.43
N ASN A 378 -7.64 -10.06 -34.71
CA ASN A 378 -8.34 -9.20 -35.68
C ASN A 378 -9.80 -9.64 -35.91
N ASN A 379 -10.09 -10.95 -35.89
CA ASN A 379 -11.47 -11.44 -35.96
C ASN A 379 -12.28 -11.10 -34.70
N LEU A 380 -11.61 -11.00 -33.54
CA LEU A 380 -12.24 -10.67 -32.25
C LEU A 380 -12.24 -9.16 -31.94
N SER A 381 -11.50 -8.33 -32.67
CA SER A 381 -11.34 -6.91 -32.31
C SER A 381 -12.61 -6.09 -32.45
N GLU A 382 -13.43 -6.38 -33.47
CA GLU A 382 -14.73 -5.70 -33.63
C GLU A 382 -15.79 -6.22 -32.63
N PRO A 383 -16.07 -7.53 -32.50
CA PRO A 383 -17.07 -8.04 -31.54
C PRO A 383 -16.76 -7.74 -30.07
N LEU A 384 -15.47 -7.73 -29.68
CA LEU A 384 -15.04 -7.47 -28.31
C LEU A 384 -14.67 -5.99 -28.05
N GLN A 385 -14.72 -5.13 -29.09
CA GLN A 385 -14.33 -3.71 -29.05
C GLN A 385 -12.90 -3.53 -28.51
N LEU A 386 -11.93 -4.24 -29.09
CA LEU A 386 -10.53 -4.23 -28.68
C LEU A 386 -9.79 -3.04 -29.30
N GLU A 387 -9.53 -2.03 -28.48
CA GLU A 387 -8.64 -0.92 -28.85
C GLU A 387 -7.19 -1.30 -28.58
N LEU A 388 -6.35 -1.28 -29.62
CA LEU A 388 -4.90 -1.44 -29.47
C LEU A 388 -4.32 -0.19 -28.78
N PRO A 389 -3.47 -0.35 -27.75
CA PRO A 389 -2.72 0.78 -27.20
C PRO A 389 -1.80 1.40 -28.28
N PRO A 390 -1.34 2.65 -28.13
CA PRO A 390 -0.45 3.29 -29.10
C PRO A 390 0.76 2.42 -29.45
N ALA A 391 1.24 2.55 -30.69
CA ALA A 391 2.47 1.90 -31.10
C ALA A 391 3.63 2.53 -30.32
N PRO A 392 4.54 1.73 -29.73
CA PRO A 392 5.71 2.29 -29.07
C PRO A 392 6.61 2.97 -30.10
N GLU A 393 7.31 4.02 -29.68
CA GLU A 393 8.35 4.69 -30.48
C GLU A 393 9.35 3.65 -31.03
N THR A 394 9.45 3.60 -32.35
CA THR A 394 10.31 2.62 -33.04
C THR A 394 11.78 2.87 -32.71
N ALA A 395 12.60 1.83 -32.83
CA ALA A 395 14.05 1.98 -32.65
C ALA A 395 14.67 3.01 -33.62
N GLN A 396 14.05 3.25 -34.78
CA GLN A 396 14.46 4.30 -35.72
C GLN A 396 14.12 5.69 -35.18
N GLU A 397 12.85 5.96 -34.84
CA GLU A 397 12.43 7.26 -34.31
C GLU A 397 13.23 7.65 -33.05
N ARG A 398 13.50 6.69 -32.16
CA ARG A 398 14.31 6.87 -30.95
C ARG A 398 15.77 7.18 -31.27
N ASN A 399 16.37 6.47 -32.23
CA ASN A 399 17.73 6.76 -32.70
C ASN A 399 17.79 8.14 -33.35
N ASP A 400 16.80 8.49 -34.17
CA ASP A 400 16.71 9.79 -34.82
C ASP A 400 16.58 10.91 -33.78
N ARG A 401 15.75 10.74 -32.75
CA ARG A 401 15.62 11.66 -31.61
C ARG A 401 16.92 11.79 -30.81
N ALA A 402 17.62 10.69 -30.54
CA ALA A 402 18.91 10.70 -29.86
C ALA A 402 20.00 11.39 -30.71
N MET A 403 20.01 11.17 -32.03
CA MET A 403 20.92 11.83 -32.97
C MET A 403 20.61 13.32 -33.12
N ARG A 404 19.34 13.74 -33.11
CA ARG A 404 18.97 15.17 -33.04
C ARG A 404 19.52 15.81 -31.78
N ALA A 405 19.29 15.19 -30.62
CA ALA A 405 19.79 15.69 -29.33
C ALA A 405 21.32 15.70 -29.21
N LEU A 406 22.03 14.82 -29.93
CA LEU A 406 23.50 14.78 -29.95
C LEU A 406 24.12 15.80 -30.92
N LEU A 407 23.38 16.19 -31.96
CA LEU A 407 23.82 17.11 -33.01
C LEU A 407 23.20 18.52 -32.88
N ASP A 408 22.48 18.80 -31.79
CA ASP A 408 21.69 20.02 -31.54
C ASP A 408 20.74 20.39 -32.72
N LEU A 409 20.18 19.39 -33.38
CA LEU A 409 19.22 19.56 -34.49
C LEU A 409 17.82 19.89 -33.95
N GLY A 410 17.09 20.75 -34.67
CA GLY A 410 15.70 21.06 -34.37
C GLY A 410 14.75 19.87 -34.64
N ASP A 411 13.54 19.90 -34.04
CA ASP A 411 12.55 18.82 -34.21
C ASP A 411 12.14 18.62 -35.68
N ASP A 412 12.05 19.71 -36.46
CA ASP A 412 11.76 19.70 -37.90
C ASP A 412 12.96 19.31 -38.79
N GLU A 413 14.18 19.24 -38.23
CA GLU A 413 15.39 18.96 -39.01
C GLU A 413 15.55 17.45 -39.25
N ALA A 414 15.93 17.10 -40.48
CA ALA A 414 16.15 15.72 -40.88
C ALA A 414 17.49 15.21 -40.36
N VAL A 415 17.49 14.03 -39.73
CA VAL A 415 18.71 13.38 -39.27
C VAL A 415 19.57 13.00 -40.50
N PRO A 416 20.90 13.24 -40.48
CA PRO A 416 21.76 12.92 -41.62
C PRO A 416 21.68 11.45 -42.04
N GLY A 417 21.22 11.18 -43.27
CA GLY A 417 20.86 9.85 -43.78
C GLY A 417 21.97 8.79 -43.86
N TRP A 418 23.17 9.03 -43.30
CA TRP A 418 24.13 7.97 -43.00
C TRP A 418 23.73 7.13 -41.79
N THR A 419 22.82 7.62 -40.92
CA THR A 419 22.19 6.85 -39.84
C THR A 419 21.14 5.85 -40.34
N ASP A 420 20.66 6.03 -41.58
CA ASP A 420 19.52 5.31 -42.18
C ASP A 420 19.88 3.89 -42.66
N THR A 421 20.96 3.29 -42.12
CA THR A 421 21.34 1.88 -42.33
C THR A 421 20.43 0.92 -41.54
N ALA A 422 19.14 1.21 -41.49
CA ALA A 422 18.13 0.36 -40.87
C ALA A 422 18.06 -1.01 -41.59
N PRO A 423 17.88 -2.13 -40.87
CA PRO A 423 17.83 -3.45 -41.48
C PRO A 423 16.70 -3.55 -42.50
N SER A 424 17.10 -3.82 -43.75
CA SER A 424 16.28 -3.99 -44.97
C SER A 424 14.78 -4.30 -44.74
N ARG A 425 13.90 -3.47 -45.33
CA ARG A 425 12.41 -3.57 -45.29
C ARG A 425 11.78 -4.91 -45.76
N ARG A 426 12.57 -5.97 -46.00
CA ARG A 426 12.11 -7.33 -46.31
C ARG A 426 11.31 -7.99 -45.17
N ALA A 427 11.31 -7.43 -43.95
CA ALA A 427 10.45 -7.88 -42.86
C ALA A 427 8.95 -7.86 -43.20
N ALA A 428 8.50 -7.02 -44.15
CA ALA A 428 7.11 -7.00 -44.61
C ALA A 428 6.63 -8.31 -45.28
N ALA A 429 7.53 -9.23 -45.61
CA ALA A 429 7.18 -10.53 -46.20
C ALA A 429 6.81 -11.60 -45.15
N SER A 430 7.22 -11.46 -43.89
CA SER A 430 6.86 -12.38 -42.81
C SER A 430 5.56 -11.94 -42.14
N ARG A 431 4.48 -12.74 -42.26
CA ARG A 431 3.19 -12.52 -41.58
C ARG A 431 3.21 -12.71 -40.05
N VAL A 432 4.40 -12.80 -39.45
CA VAL A 432 4.59 -13.02 -38.02
C VAL A 432 4.64 -11.63 -37.35
N PRO A 433 3.74 -11.32 -36.41
CA PRO A 433 3.75 -10.03 -35.73
C PRO A 433 5.01 -9.87 -34.88
N GLN A 434 5.45 -8.62 -34.70
CA GLN A 434 6.58 -8.31 -33.82
C GLN A 434 6.24 -8.59 -32.36
N ALA A 435 7.26 -8.84 -31.53
CA ALA A 435 7.06 -9.14 -30.12
C ALA A 435 6.34 -7.99 -29.35
N SER A 436 6.59 -6.74 -29.75
CA SER A 436 5.89 -5.55 -29.25
C SER A 436 4.41 -5.54 -29.65
N GLU A 437 4.08 -5.86 -30.91
CA GLU A 437 2.69 -5.98 -31.38
C GLU A 437 1.91 -7.08 -30.64
N VAL A 438 2.54 -8.23 -30.38
CA VAL A 438 1.94 -9.32 -29.59
C VAL A 438 1.63 -8.85 -28.17
N VAL A 439 2.52 -8.07 -27.53
CA VAL A 439 2.25 -7.46 -26.22
C VAL A 439 1.08 -6.48 -26.31
N ARG A 440 1.02 -5.60 -27.32
CA ARG A 440 -0.10 -4.67 -27.53
C ARG A 440 -1.45 -5.37 -27.71
N MET A 441 -1.50 -6.45 -28.50
CA MET A 441 -2.70 -7.29 -28.66
C MET A 441 -3.18 -7.88 -27.33
N ILE A 442 -2.26 -8.41 -26.51
CA ILE A 442 -2.62 -8.92 -25.18
C ILE A 442 -3.09 -7.77 -24.27
N ILE A 443 -2.49 -6.57 -24.35
CA ILE A 443 -2.93 -5.40 -23.57
C ILE A 443 -4.35 -4.95 -23.96
N ALA A 444 -4.73 -5.04 -25.24
CA ALA A 444 -6.10 -4.77 -25.67
C ALA A 444 -7.10 -5.78 -25.08
N LEU A 445 -6.75 -7.08 -25.05
CA LEU A 445 -7.53 -8.10 -24.34
C LEU A 445 -7.61 -7.82 -22.82
N ILE A 446 -6.51 -7.36 -22.20
CA ILE A 446 -6.48 -6.92 -20.79
C ILE A 446 -7.45 -5.76 -20.56
N ASN A 447 -7.47 -4.74 -21.42
CA ASN A 447 -8.36 -3.59 -21.26
C ASN A 447 -9.85 -4.00 -21.36
N SER A 448 -10.18 -4.95 -22.26
CA SER A 448 -11.53 -5.53 -22.31
C SER A 448 -11.84 -6.37 -21.06
N ALA A 449 -10.89 -7.20 -20.60
CA ALA A 449 -11.00 -8.01 -19.40
C ALA A 449 -11.11 -7.19 -18.10
N ILE A 450 -10.45 -6.04 -17.96
CA ILE A 450 -10.57 -5.17 -16.77
C ILE A 450 -12.00 -4.65 -16.57
N ASN A 451 -12.79 -4.60 -17.63
CA ASN A 451 -14.20 -4.23 -17.55
C ASN A 451 -15.11 -5.36 -17.01
N SER A 452 -14.57 -6.57 -16.79
CA SER A 452 -15.29 -7.70 -16.18
C SER A 452 -15.78 -7.40 -14.76
N PRO A 453 -17.06 -7.65 -14.40
CA PRO A 453 -17.50 -7.63 -13.01
C PRO A 453 -16.67 -8.53 -12.08
N LYS A 454 -16.14 -9.68 -12.53
CA LYS A 454 -15.23 -10.53 -11.74
C LYS A 454 -13.93 -9.81 -11.36
N ILE A 455 -13.24 -9.19 -12.32
CA ILE A 455 -12.02 -8.41 -12.01
C ILE A 455 -12.39 -7.18 -11.19
N ARG A 456 -13.47 -6.46 -11.51
CA ARG A 456 -13.91 -5.30 -10.73
C ARG A 456 -14.25 -5.63 -9.28
N ALA A 457 -14.86 -6.79 -9.01
CA ALA A 457 -15.10 -7.27 -7.65
C ALA A 457 -13.79 -7.62 -6.91
N GLU A 458 -12.84 -8.25 -7.61
CA GLU A 458 -11.49 -8.54 -7.08
C GLU A 458 -10.63 -7.26 -6.92
N MET A 459 -11.00 -6.18 -7.61
CA MET A 459 -10.40 -4.84 -7.49
C MET A 459 -10.95 -4.02 -6.31
N ASP A 460 -12.09 -4.36 -5.71
CA ASP A 460 -12.67 -3.57 -4.62
C ASP A 460 -11.79 -3.63 -3.36
N PRO A 461 -11.15 -2.52 -2.93
CA PRO A 461 -10.26 -2.53 -1.77
C PRO A 461 -11.02 -2.70 -0.44
N GLY A 462 -12.34 -2.48 -0.39
CA GLY A 462 -13.09 -2.28 0.85
C GLY A 462 -13.06 -3.44 1.84
N VAL A 463 -13.07 -4.68 1.35
CA VAL A 463 -13.15 -5.89 2.19
C VAL A 463 -11.76 -6.49 2.47
N PHE A 464 -10.96 -6.67 1.42
CA PHE A 464 -9.69 -7.41 1.50
C PHE A 464 -8.59 -6.65 2.24
N ASP A 465 -8.49 -5.32 2.08
CA ASP A 465 -7.50 -4.49 2.77
C ASP A 465 -7.59 -4.62 4.29
N PHE A 466 -8.81 -4.64 4.82
CA PHE A 466 -9.04 -4.72 6.26
C PHE A 466 -8.57 -6.06 6.81
N GLU A 467 -8.88 -7.16 6.12
CA GLU A 467 -8.40 -8.48 6.52
C GLU A 467 -6.88 -8.61 6.43
N ALA A 468 -6.27 -8.15 5.33
CA ALA A 468 -4.81 -8.19 5.15
C ALA A 468 -4.09 -7.41 6.27
N ARG A 469 -4.53 -6.17 6.55
CA ARG A 469 -4.01 -5.35 7.65
C ARG A 469 -4.27 -6.00 9.02
N GLN A 470 -5.42 -6.63 9.23
CA GLN A 470 -5.72 -7.32 10.49
C GLN A 470 -4.86 -8.57 10.70
N ARG A 471 -4.58 -9.35 9.65
CA ARG A 471 -3.68 -10.52 9.69
C ARG A 471 -2.25 -10.09 10.00
N ASN A 472 -1.71 -9.11 9.26
CA ASN A 472 -0.39 -8.53 9.52
C ASN A 472 -0.28 -7.96 10.95
N PHE A 473 -1.30 -7.24 11.45
CA PHE A 473 -1.29 -6.72 12.82
C PHE A 473 -1.23 -7.83 13.89
N LYS A 474 -1.90 -8.97 13.67
CA LYS A 474 -1.79 -10.15 14.56
C LYS A 474 -0.37 -10.72 14.52
N GLN A 475 0.17 -10.94 13.33
CA GLN A 475 1.53 -11.47 13.15
C GLN A 475 2.60 -10.56 13.76
N LEU A 476 2.53 -9.23 13.57
CA LEU A 476 3.44 -8.27 14.20
C LEU A 476 3.32 -8.28 15.74
N LYS A 477 2.12 -8.52 16.28
CA LYS A 477 1.92 -8.63 17.73
C LYS A 477 2.51 -9.93 18.29
N GLU A 478 2.35 -11.04 17.57
CA GLU A 478 2.92 -12.35 17.90
C GLU A 478 4.46 -12.31 17.84
N GLU A 479 5.02 -11.78 16.75
CA GLU A 479 6.45 -11.54 16.55
C GLU A 479 7.04 -10.67 17.67
N LYS A 480 6.37 -9.57 18.03
CA LYS A 480 6.78 -8.70 19.14
C LYS A 480 6.74 -9.41 20.48
N SER A 481 5.71 -10.22 20.75
CA SER A 481 5.64 -11.01 22.00
C SER A 481 6.80 -11.99 22.10
N ARG A 482 7.10 -12.71 21.00
CA ARG A 482 8.23 -13.65 20.93
C ARG A 482 9.57 -12.94 21.16
N TRP A 483 9.76 -11.77 20.57
CA TRP A 483 10.95 -10.96 20.76
C TRP A 483 11.10 -10.43 22.19
N ASP A 484 10.02 -9.97 22.81
CA ASP A 484 10.06 -9.53 24.22
C ASP A 484 10.48 -10.68 25.15
N ASP A 485 10.13 -11.93 24.84
CA ASP A 485 10.56 -13.13 25.59
C ASP A 485 12.01 -13.56 25.28
N GLU A 486 12.44 -13.50 24.01
CA GLU A 486 13.84 -13.74 23.62
C GLU A 486 14.79 -12.71 24.24
N LYS A 487 14.38 -11.43 24.24
CA LYS A 487 15.10 -10.33 24.86
C LYS A 487 15.23 -10.47 26.38
N LYS A 488 14.23 -11.03 27.06
CA LYS A 488 14.34 -11.40 28.50
C LYS A 488 15.41 -12.46 28.71
N LYS A 489 15.43 -13.53 27.89
CA LYS A 489 16.43 -14.62 27.97
C LYS A 489 17.86 -14.09 27.74
N ILE A 490 18.08 -13.31 26.68
CA ILE A 490 19.38 -12.68 26.40
C ILE A 490 19.79 -11.71 27.52
N GLY A 491 18.82 -11.00 28.11
CA GLY A 491 19.03 -10.15 29.29
C GLY A 491 19.51 -10.95 30.52
N GLN A 492 18.92 -12.12 30.78
CA GLN A 492 19.35 -13.02 31.86
C GLN A 492 20.75 -13.60 31.59
N GLU A 493 21.04 -14.07 30.37
CA GLU A 493 22.37 -14.53 29.96
C GLU A 493 23.44 -13.44 30.18
N ARG A 494 23.10 -12.17 29.90
CA ARG A 494 24.01 -11.03 30.10
C ARG A 494 24.32 -10.77 31.58
N VAL A 495 23.38 -11.04 32.49
CA VAL A 495 23.60 -10.93 33.95
C VAL A 495 24.42 -12.11 34.48
N LEU A 496 24.29 -13.29 33.87
CA LEU A 496 25.06 -14.49 34.23
C LEU A 496 26.49 -14.51 33.67
N ALA A 497 26.82 -13.68 32.69
CA ALA A 497 28.16 -13.57 32.11
C ALA A 497 29.19 -13.05 33.13
N LYS A 498 30.11 -13.91 33.56
CA LYS A 498 31.13 -13.60 34.59
C LYS A 498 32.42 -13.01 34.01
N SER A 499 32.64 -13.13 32.70
CA SER A 499 33.87 -12.69 32.03
C SER A 499 33.60 -11.73 30.87
N ALA A 500 34.56 -10.85 30.57
CA ALA A 500 34.47 -9.91 29.45
C ALA A 500 34.29 -10.62 28.09
N ALA A 501 34.89 -11.81 27.92
CA ALA A 501 34.71 -12.65 26.75
C ALA A 501 33.25 -13.12 26.60
N GLN A 502 32.64 -13.64 27.67
CA GLN A 502 31.21 -14.02 27.67
C GLN A 502 30.32 -12.81 27.36
N THR A 503 30.59 -11.65 27.95
CA THR A 503 29.83 -10.41 27.67
C THR A 503 29.92 -9.99 26.20
N LYS A 504 31.08 -10.17 25.55
CA LYS A 504 31.23 -9.91 24.09
C LYS A 504 30.41 -10.88 23.26
N VAL A 505 30.39 -12.17 23.60
CA VAL A 505 29.58 -13.20 22.93
C VAL A 505 28.08 -12.94 23.10
N VAL A 506 27.61 -12.65 24.32
CA VAL A 506 26.20 -12.33 24.58
C VAL A 506 25.78 -11.04 23.88
N ARG A 507 26.67 -10.04 23.78
CA ARG A 507 26.40 -8.84 22.97
C ARG A 507 26.24 -9.17 21.49
N ALA A 508 27.15 -9.93 20.89
CA ALA A 508 27.03 -10.34 19.50
C ALA A 508 25.75 -11.16 19.23
N LYS A 509 25.36 -12.05 20.16
CA LYS A 509 24.08 -12.76 20.12
C LYS A 509 22.87 -11.81 20.21
N SER A 510 22.92 -10.81 21.10
CA SER A 510 21.87 -9.78 21.22
C SER A 510 21.74 -8.92 19.97
N ASP A 511 22.86 -8.51 19.38
CA ASP A 511 22.88 -7.66 18.19
C ASP A 511 22.36 -8.45 16.98
N LYS A 512 22.77 -9.72 16.81
CA LYS A 512 22.21 -10.64 15.81
C LYS A 512 20.72 -10.89 16.00
N ALA A 513 20.26 -11.24 17.20
CA ALA A 513 18.84 -11.52 17.45
C ALA A 513 17.96 -10.28 17.24
N THR A 514 18.48 -9.08 17.55
CA THR A 514 17.81 -7.80 17.24
C THR A 514 17.70 -7.58 15.73
N HIS A 515 18.77 -7.87 14.97
CA HIS A 515 18.75 -7.81 13.51
C HIS A 515 17.75 -8.81 12.91
N ASP A 516 17.79 -10.08 13.33
CA ASP A 516 16.86 -11.11 12.87
C ASP A 516 15.39 -10.76 13.18
N HIS A 517 15.09 -10.20 14.36
CA HIS A 517 13.74 -9.69 14.68
C HIS A 517 13.32 -8.52 13.77
N ASN A 518 14.22 -7.56 13.52
CA ASN A 518 13.94 -6.45 12.61
C ASN A 518 13.65 -6.96 11.19
N MET A 519 14.44 -7.92 10.68
CA MET A 519 14.23 -8.51 9.36
C MET A 519 12.90 -9.27 9.26
N ARG A 520 12.45 -9.95 10.32
CA ARG A 520 11.11 -10.56 10.37
C ARG A 520 9.99 -9.52 10.38
N ASN A 521 10.15 -8.40 11.09
CA ASN A 521 9.19 -7.28 11.02
C ASN A 521 9.13 -6.68 9.62
N HIS A 522 10.28 -6.49 8.95
CA HIS A 522 10.34 -6.02 7.57
C HIS A 522 9.65 -7.02 6.63
N LEU A 523 9.89 -8.34 6.75
CA LEU A 523 9.21 -9.39 5.98
C LEU A 523 7.68 -9.32 6.14
N LEU A 524 7.17 -9.15 7.37
CA LEU A 524 5.73 -9.02 7.61
C LEU A 524 5.13 -7.77 6.95
N ASN A 525 5.83 -6.64 6.99
CA ASN A 525 5.41 -5.39 6.36
C ASN A 525 5.48 -5.47 4.83
N VAL A 526 6.55 -6.04 4.29
CA VAL A 526 6.74 -6.36 2.87
C VAL A 526 5.60 -7.24 2.36
N ASN A 527 5.25 -8.31 3.07
CA ASN A 527 4.15 -9.19 2.68
C ASN A 527 2.79 -8.47 2.73
N LEU A 528 2.57 -7.56 3.68
CA LEU A 528 1.38 -6.69 3.66
C LEU A 528 1.38 -5.77 2.44
N ARG A 529 2.50 -5.10 2.13
CA ARG A 529 2.63 -4.23 0.94
C ARG A 529 2.38 -5.03 -0.34
N ALA A 530 2.95 -6.23 -0.48
CA ALA A 530 2.73 -7.12 -1.62
C ALA A 530 1.24 -7.49 -1.81
N VAL A 531 0.54 -7.82 -0.73
CA VAL A 531 -0.91 -8.14 -0.78
C VAL A 531 -1.75 -6.91 -1.15
N LEU A 532 -1.40 -5.72 -0.65
CA LEU A 532 -2.12 -4.48 -0.97
C LEU A 532 -1.82 -3.99 -2.40
N ALA A 533 -0.56 -4.08 -2.85
CA ALA A 533 -0.16 -3.67 -4.20
C ALA A 533 -0.81 -4.56 -5.28
N ARG A 534 -1.01 -5.86 -5.01
CA ARG A 534 -1.89 -6.75 -5.79
C ARG A 534 -3.37 -6.29 -5.86
N LYS A 535 -3.76 -5.19 -5.23
CA LYS A 535 -5.09 -4.59 -5.33
C LYS A 535 -5.11 -3.20 -6.00
N ASN A 536 -3.96 -2.63 -6.36
CA ASN A 536 -3.88 -1.34 -7.06
C ASN A 536 -4.40 -1.45 -8.50
N MET A 537 -5.27 -0.52 -8.92
CA MET A 537 -6.01 -0.60 -10.19
C MET A 537 -5.12 -0.58 -11.43
N ARG A 538 -4.00 0.16 -11.38
CA ARG A 538 -3.04 0.33 -12.47
C ARG A 538 -1.64 0.16 -11.90
N PHE A 539 -0.73 -0.34 -12.74
CA PHE A 539 0.69 -0.15 -12.51
C PHE A 539 1.01 1.33 -12.71
N GLU A 540 1.74 1.92 -11.77
CA GLU A 540 2.14 3.32 -11.81
C GLU A 540 3.62 3.41 -11.41
N PRO A 541 4.40 4.35 -11.98
CA PRO A 541 5.74 4.63 -11.51
C PRO A 541 5.70 5.10 -10.04
N ILE A 542 6.78 4.82 -9.33
CA ILE A 542 7.02 5.23 -7.94
C ILE A 542 6.99 6.76 -7.83
N GLY A 543 7.54 7.45 -8.83
CA GLY A 543 7.62 8.89 -8.95
C GLY A 543 8.74 9.29 -9.90
N THR A 544 9.00 10.60 -9.96
CA THR A 544 10.03 11.22 -10.81
C THR A 544 11.00 12.05 -9.98
N ASP A 545 12.29 12.03 -10.33
CA ASP A 545 13.30 12.93 -9.76
C ASP A 545 13.34 14.27 -10.52
N LEU A 546 14.06 15.25 -9.98
CA LEU A 546 14.28 16.59 -10.54
C LEU A 546 14.85 16.61 -11.98
N ASP A 547 15.49 15.53 -12.44
CA ASP A 547 15.97 15.36 -13.82
C ASP A 547 14.95 14.70 -14.77
N GLY A 548 13.71 14.50 -14.34
CA GLY A 548 12.70 13.76 -15.11
C GLY A 548 12.88 12.25 -15.13
N ARG A 549 13.89 11.71 -14.43
CA ARG A 549 14.10 10.26 -14.30
C ARG A 549 12.92 9.58 -13.60
N VAL A 550 12.39 8.52 -14.22
CA VAL A 550 11.19 7.81 -13.77
C VAL A 550 11.58 6.51 -13.06
N TYR A 551 11.06 6.32 -11.85
CA TYR A 551 11.38 5.18 -10.99
C TYR A 551 10.24 4.15 -11.03
N TYR A 552 10.56 2.89 -11.26
CA TYR A 552 9.61 1.78 -11.39
C TYR A 552 9.95 0.66 -10.41
N PHE A 553 8.93 0.11 -9.77
CA PHE A 553 9.05 -1.05 -8.90
C PHE A 553 7.85 -1.97 -9.15
N MET A 554 8.12 -3.16 -9.65
CA MET A 554 7.09 -4.18 -9.88
C MET A 554 6.52 -4.69 -8.55
N THR A 555 5.26 -5.14 -8.55
CA THR A 555 4.64 -5.65 -7.32
C THR A 555 5.43 -6.85 -6.82
N PRO A 556 5.93 -6.81 -5.56
CA PRO A 556 6.74 -7.88 -5.02
C PRO A 556 5.91 -9.15 -4.81
N ARG A 557 6.57 -10.30 -4.89
CA ARG A 557 5.98 -11.57 -4.49
C ARG A 557 5.77 -11.56 -2.97
N VAL A 558 4.65 -12.12 -2.52
CA VAL A 558 4.50 -12.47 -1.09
C VAL A 558 5.55 -13.53 -0.82
N LEU A 559 6.46 -13.24 0.11
CA LEU A 559 7.58 -14.10 0.44
C LEU A 559 7.16 -15.05 1.57
N GLU A 560 6.94 -16.31 1.24
CA GLU A 560 6.72 -17.37 2.21
C GLU A 560 8.05 -17.87 2.78
N GLU A 561 8.02 -18.55 3.93
CA GLU A 561 9.24 -19.03 4.58
C GLU A 561 9.97 -20.13 3.78
N ASN A 562 9.24 -20.82 2.89
CA ASN A 562 9.73 -21.89 2.03
C ASN A 562 10.00 -21.46 0.58
N ASP A 563 9.86 -20.17 0.23
CA ASP A 563 10.13 -19.72 -1.14
C ASP A 563 11.61 -19.87 -1.48
N ARG A 564 11.91 -20.71 -2.48
CA ARG A 564 13.27 -21.00 -2.96
C ARG A 564 13.63 -20.25 -4.24
N ARG A 565 12.68 -19.54 -4.84
CA ARG A 565 12.85 -18.88 -6.14
C ARG A 565 12.87 -17.38 -5.94
N ALA A 566 14.05 -16.79 -6.04
CA ALA A 566 14.23 -15.36 -6.14
C ALA A 566 13.40 -14.81 -7.33
N PRO A 567 12.94 -13.55 -7.25
CA PRO A 567 12.61 -12.82 -8.48
C PRO A 567 13.85 -12.78 -9.40
N THR A 568 13.63 -12.76 -10.71
CA THR A 568 14.72 -12.81 -11.70
C THR A 568 14.53 -11.73 -12.75
N GLY A 569 15.62 -11.24 -13.34
CA GLY A 569 15.59 -10.30 -14.46
C GLY A 569 15.13 -8.92 -14.01
N TRP A 570 14.04 -8.43 -14.58
CA TRP A 570 13.55 -7.08 -14.29
C TRP A 570 12.82 -7.00 -12.94
N ALA A 571 12.29 -8.13 -12.44
CA ALA A 571 11.46 -8.17 -11.24
C ALA A 571 12.22 -8.22 -9.90
N SER A 572 13.56 -8.19 -9.91
CA SER A 572 14.41 -8.37 -8.73
C SER A 572 14.84 -7.07 -8.05
N GLY A 573 14.61 -5.89 -8.64
CA GLY A 573 15.12 -4.62 -8.11
C GLY A 573 14.26 -3.40 -8.40
N LEU A 574 14.84 -2.24 -8.08
CA LEU A 574 14.34 -0.93 -8.49
C LEU A 574 14.86 -0.62 -9.90
N LEU A 575 13.97 -0.23 -10.81
CA LEU A 575 14.30 0.13 -12.17
C LEU A 575 14.15 1.63 -12.36
N VAL A 576 15.04 2.26 -13.11
CA VAL A 576 15.02 3.70 -13.36
C VAL A 576 15.26 3.97 -14.84
N TRP A 577 14.33 4.67 -15.48
CA TRP A 577 14.48 5.20 -16.84
C TRP A 577 14.89 6.66 -16.81
N GLY A 578 15.79 7.05 -17.70
CA GLY A 578 16.11 8.44 -18.02
C GLY A 578 17.61 8.67 -18.15
N ARG A 579 18.02 9.95 -18.04
CA ARG A 579 19.42 10.38 -18.22
C ARG A 579 20.36 9.73 -17.21
N GLY A 580 21.54 9.31 -17.68
CA GLY A 580 22.59 8.73 -16.86
C GLY A 580 23.20 9.73 -15.88
N VAL A 581 23.85 9.24 -14.83
CA VAL A 581 24.64 10.07 -13.90
C VAL A 581 26.10 9.97 -14.24
N GLU A 582 26.76 11.13 -14.35
CA GLU A 582 28.21 11.23 -14.39
C GLU A 582 28.79 10.71 -13.06
N SER A 583 29.43 9.56 -13.10
CA SER A 583 30.10 8.97 -11.95
C SER A 583 31.58 9.31 -12.00
N GLU A 584 32.03 10.21 -11.10
CA GLU A 584 33.45 10.60 -10.98
C GLU A 584 34.40 9.42 -10.72
N THR A 585 33.87 8.27 -10.26
CA THR A 585 34.64 7.06 -9.96
C THR A 585 34.99 6.19 -11.16
N ALA A 586 34.47 6.48 -12.36
CA ALA A 586 34.66 5.65 -13.57
C ALA A 586 36.06 5.75 -14.24
N ASN A 587 37.03 6.44 -13.63
CA ASN A 587 38.37 6.73 -14.18
C ASN A 587 39.33 5.53 -14.33
N GLY A 588 38.85 4.27 -14.32
CA GLY A 588 39.71 3.10 -14.12
C GLY A 588 39.52 1.89 -15.05
N ALA A 589 38.27 1.44 -15.28
CA ALA A 589 38.01 0.23 -16.08
C ALA A 589 36.57 0.25 -16.61
N ALA A 590 36.42 0.07 -17.94
CA ALA A 590 35.13 0.04 -18.63
C ALA A 590 34.20 1.22 -18.29
N ALA A 591 34.64 2.44 -18.60
CA ALA A 591 33.74 3.59 -18.62
C ALA A 591 32.58 3.30 -19.60
N ASP A 592 31.34 3.43 -19.11
CA ASP A 592 30.13 3.24 -19.92
C ASP A 592 30.15 4.21 -21.10
N GLU A 593 30.30 3.68 -22.32
CA GLU A 593 30.64 4.45 -23.53
C GLU A 593 29.56 5.46 -23.96
N LEU A 594 28.39 5.44 -23.31
CA LEU A 594 27.23 6.26 -23.64
C LEU A 594 27.20 7.58 -22.83
N PRO A 595 27.15 8.74 -23.51
CA PRO A 595 27.01 10.05 -22.87
C PRO A 595 25.87 10.11 -21.83
N PRO A 596 26.00 10.90 -20.75
CA PRO A 596 24.99 10.98 -19.68
C PRO A 596 23.65 11.55 -20.15
N MET A 597 23.66 12.34 -21.23
CA MET A 597 22.46 12.85 -21.91
C MET A 597 21.56 11.75 -22.52
N VAL A 598 22.12 10.56 -22.83
CA VAL A 598 21.37 9.45 -23.42
C VAL A 598 20.52 8.78 -22.36
N GLU A 599 19.21 8.72 -22.61
CA GLU A 599 18.26 8.01 -21.75
C GLU A 599 18.49 6.50 -21.80
N ARG A 600 18.54 5.85 -20.63
CA ARG A 600 18.76 4.42 -20.52
C ARG A 600 18.06 3.81 -19.32
N TRP A 601 17.86 2.49 -19.39
CA TRP A 601 17.43 1.70 -18.24
C TRP A 601 18.61 1.44 -17.31
N THR A 602 18.38 1.69 -16.02
CA THR A 602 19.32 1.43 -14.94
C THR A 602 18.62 0.68 -13.81
N HIS A 603 19.37 -0.10 -13.04
CA HIS A 603 18.84 -1.03 -12.06
C HIS A 603 19.57 -0.94 -10.72
N PHE A 604 18.84 -1.23 -9.64
CA PHE A 604 19.36 -1.36 -8.28
C PHE A 604 18.79 -2.62 -7.63
N GLY A 605 19.54 -3.72 -7.69
CA GLY A 605 19.20 -5.01 -7.07
C GLY A 605 19.66 -5.19 -5.63
N LYS A 606 20.46 -4.25 -5.07
CA LYS A 606 21.05 -4.35 -3.73
C LYS A 606 20.46 -3.33 -2.76
N SER A 607 20.17 -3.75 -1.53
CA SER A 607 19.51 -2.92 -0.52
C SER A 607 20.35 -1.73 -0.07
N GLU A 608 21.68 -1.87 -0.11
CA GLU A 608 22.61 -0.79 0.20
C GLU A 608 22.62 0.30 -0.88
N THR A 609 22.64 -0.07 -2.17
CA THR A 609 22.63 0.89 -3.28
C THR A 609 21.30 1.65 -3.35
N ALA A 610 20.17 0.96 -3.13
CA ALA A 610 18.86 1.59 -3.03
C ALA A 610 18.75 2.57 -1.82
N ARG A 611 19.37 2.26 -0.68
CA ARG A 611 19.48 3.18 0.48
C ARG A 611 20.39 4.36 0.22
N GLN A 612 21.48 4.18 -0.54
CA GLN A 612 22.33 5.30 -0.96
C GLN A 612 21.58 6.23 -1.90
N LEU A 613 20.86 5.68 -2.88
CA LEU A 613 19.99 6.42 -3.79
C LEU A 613 18.92 7.23 -3.05
N SER A 614 18.20 6.62 -2.10
CA SER A 614 17.22 7.34 -1.26
C SER A 614 17.84 8.53 -0.52
N LYS A 615 19.00 8.35 0.12
CA LYS A 615 19.73 9.43 0.82
C LYS A 615 20.20 10.53 -0.13
N TRP A 616 20.72 10.16 -1.30
CA TRP A 616 21.20 11.07 -2.32
C TRP A 616 20.06 11.93 -2.88
N LEU A 617 18.92 11.31 -3.22
CA LEU A 617 17.70 12.00 -3.62
C LEU A 617 17.18 12.94 -2.51
N ALA A 618 17.10 12.46 -1.26
CA ALA A 618 16.66 13.28 -0.13
C ALA A 618 17.54 14.53 0.10
N TRP A 619 18.85 14.40 -0.11
CA TRP A 619 19.79 15.54 -0.10
C TRP A 619 19.56 16.46 -1.31
N ARG A 620 19.37 15.89 -2.51
CA ARG A 620 19.17 16.63 -3.76
C ARG A 620 17.90 17.49 -3.72
N PHE A 621 16.76 16.91 -3.37
CA PHE A 621 15.48 17.61 -3.21
C PHE A 621 15.58 18.72 -2.15
N ARG A 622 16.25 18.46 -1.03
CA ARG A 622 16.49 19.48 0.00
C ARG A 622 17.31 20.66 -0.53
N ARG A 623 18.43 20.38 -1.20
CA ARG A 623 19.29 21.41 -1.81
C ARG A 623 18.55 22.23 -2.85
N HIS A 624 17.70 21.61 -3.68
CA HIS A 624 16.88 22.31 -4.66
C HIS A 624 15.86 23.26 -3.98
N VAL A 625 15.16 22.79 -2.95
CA VAL A 625 14.23 23.59 -2.14
C VAL A 625 14.95 24.75 -1.45
N GLU A 626 16.18 24.55 -0.97
CA GLU A 626 17.02 25.61 -0.41
C GLU A 626 17.45 26.66 -1.46
N THR A 627 17.73 26.25 -2.70
CA THR A 627 18.04 27.20 -3.79
C THR A 627 16.82 27.98 -4.29
N MET A 628 15.62 27.40 -4.23
CA MET A 628 14.37 28.09 -4.56
C MET A 628 13.87 29.02 -3.43
N ALA A 629 14.31 28.80 -2.19
CA ALA A 629 13.94 29.66 -1.09
C ALA A 629 14.48 31.08 -1.34
N PRO A 630 13.62 32.10 -1.51
CA PRO A 630 14.08 33.43 -1.87
C PRO A 630 15.03 33.94 -0.78
N ALA A 631 16.25 34.34 -1.19
CA ALA A 631 17.32 34.76 -0.28
C ALA A 631 16.78 35.75 0.75
N THR A 632 16.53 35.26 1.98
CA THR A 632 15.62 35.92 2.91
C THR A 632 16.33 37.12 3.51
N LYS A 633 16.15 38.26 2.84
CA LYS A 633 16.86 39.54 2.99
C LYS A 633 17.68 39.61 4.27
N THR A 634 18.98 39.39 4.10
CA THR A 634 20.02 39.43 5.14
C THR A 634 19.69 40.52 6.12
N LYS A 635 19.33 40.15 7.36
CA LYS A 635 18.76 41.08 8.36
C LYS A 635 19.67 42.30 8.47
N THR A 636 19.21 43.44 7.94
CA THR A 636 19.92 44.70 8.04
C THR A 636 20.20 44.95 9.52
N PRO A 637 21.46 45.28 9.90
CA PRO A 637 21.85 45.31 11.30
C PRO A 637 20.95 46.28 12.06
N LYS A 638 20.28 45.76 13.09
CA LYS A 638 19.23 46.44 13.84
C LYS A 638 19.80 47.68 14.52
N LYS A 639 19.69 48.84 13.85
CA LYS A 639 20.15 50.15 14.35
C LYS A 639 19.51 50.38 15.70
N LYS A 640 20.31 50.45 16.78
CA LYS A 640 19.83 50.76 18.14
C LYS A 640 19.12 52.10 18.08
N LYS A 641 17.79 52.11 18.24
CA LYS A 641 17.04 53.34 18.53
C LYS A 641 16.99 53.51 20.04
N SER A 642 17.40 54.67 20.51
CA SER A 642 17.45 55.04 21.92
C SER A 642 16.06 55.12 22.54
N VAL A 643 16.04 55.02 23.86
CA VAL A 643 14.89 55.25 24.73
C VAL A 643 14.46 56.72 24.63
N ASP A 644 13.16 56.97 24.53
CA ASP A 644 12.57 58.11 25.23
C ASP A 644 11.12 57.82 25.64
N ALA A 645 10.63 58.50 26.68
CA ALA A 645 9.43 58.12 27.43
C ALA A 645 8.17 58.89 27.00
N GLY A 646 6.98 58.25 27.14
CA GLY A 646 5.69 58.92 26.91
C GLY A 646 4.47 57.98 26.88
N THR A 647 3.70 57.98 27.96
CA THR A 647 2.33 57.41 28.09
C THR A 647 1.35 58.57 28.36
N PRO A 648 0.00 58.40 28.38
CA PRO A 648 -0.85 57.29 27.91
C PRO A 648 -2.11 57.73 27.10
N SER A 649 -2.82 56.79 26.48
CA SER A 649 -4.31 56.84 26.38
C SER A 649 -4.97 55.51 25.94
N ARG A 650 -6.12 55.20 26.56
CA ARG A 650 -7.17 54.23 26.14
C ARG A 650 -8.18 54.94 25.22
N PRO A 651 -9.20 54.29 24.59
CA PRO A 651 -9.74 52.92 24.73
C PRO A 651 -9.64 52.11 23.39
N GLY A 652 -10.11 50.88 23.20
CA GLY A 652 -10.84 49.91 24.03
C GLY A 652 -11.89 49.18 23.18
N ALA A 653 -11.77 47.87 23.00
CA ALA A 653 -12.80 47.00 22.40
C ALA A 653 -12.57 45.54 22.86
N GLY A 654 -13.62 44.85 23.28
CA GLY A 654 -13.53 43.48 23.79
C GLY A 654 -13.78 42.42 22.73
N SER A 655 -13.08 41.29 22.81
CA SER A 655 -13.48 40.06 22.13
C SER A 655 -13.19 38.85 23.02
N ARG A 656 -14.25 38.19 23.48
CA ARG A 656 -14.17 36.88 24.16
C ARG A 656 -14.16 35.79 23.09
N LYS A 657 -13.11 34.98 23.00
CA LYS A 657 -13.21 33.61 22.44
C LYS A 657 -12.56 32.62 23.38
N GLY A 658 -13.32 31.57 23.70
CA GLY A 658 -13.00 30.62 24.75
C GLY A 658 -11.97 29.57 24.34
N SER A 659 -11.24 29.07 25.34
CA SER A 659 -10.40 27.89 25.21
C SER A 659 -11.29 26.64 25.05
N LEU A 660 -11.11 25.91 23.95
CA LEU A 660 -11.58 24.54 23.80
C LEU A 660 -10.37 23.64 23.61
N LEU A 661 -10.07 22.85 24.64
CA LEU A 661 -9.05 21.80 24.62
C LEU A 661 -9.52 20.63 23.75
N GLY A 662 -9.35 20.76 22.43
CA GLY A 662 -9.45 19.65 21.50
C GLY A 662 -8.19 18.78 21.56
N VAL A 663 -8.30 17.56 22.12
CA VAL A 663 -7.24 16.56 22.02
C VAL A 663 -7.15 16.08 20.58
N VAL A 664 -6.21 16.66 19.82
CA VAL A 664 -5.90 16.23 18.45
C VAL A 664 -5.11 14.93 18.53
N ILE A 665 -5.77 13.81 18.26
CA ILE A 665 -5.10 12.55 17.91
C ILE A 665 -4.72 12.66 16.43
N PRO A 666 -3.42 12.65 16.06
CA PRO A 666 -3.02 12.72 14.67
C PRO A 666 -3.43 11.43 13.95
N ARG A 667 -4.49 11.52 13.14
CA ARG A 667 -4.71 10.56 12.05
C ARG A 667 -3.71 10.89 10.94
N SER A 668 -2.81 9.98 10.65
CA SER A 668 -2.02 10.02 9.42
C SER A 668 -2.98 10.05 8.22
N LYS A 669 -2.90 11.11 7.41
CA LYS A 669 -3.63 11.20 6.14
C LYS A 669 -2.94 10.31 5.10
N SER A 670 -3.16 9.00 5.16
CA SER A 670 -2.89 8.11 4.03
C SER A 670 -4.05 8.21 3.05
N SER A 671 -4.11 9.33 2.32
CA SER A 671 -5.09 9.60 1.26
C SER A 671 -4.48 10.49 0.19
N ALA A 672 -3.49 9.93 -0.51
CA ALA A 672 -2.96 10.43 -1.76
C ALA A 672 -3.10 9.33 -2.81
N SER A 673 -4.35 9.02 -3.17
CA SER A 673 -4.66 8.53 -4.51
C SER A 673 -4.63 9.75 -5.42
N THR A 674 -3.45 10.11 -5.92
CA THR A 674 -3.30 11.13 -6.95
C THR A 674 -4.12 10.67 -8.16
N PRO A 675 -5.13 11.44 -8.63
CA PRO A 675 -6.10 10.93 -9.59
C PRO A 675 -5.50 10.88 -11.00
N ASN A 676 -4.87 9.74 -11.32
CA ASN A 676 -3.97 9.53 -12.47
C ASN A 676 -2.73 10.43 -12.45
N GLY A 677 -1.67 9.93 -13.07
CA GLY A 677 -0.79 10.78 -13.87
C GLY A 677 -1.57 11.30 -15.07
N VAL A 678 -2.46 12.27 -14.83
CA VAL A 678 -2.60 13.36 -15.80
C VAL A 678 -1.18 13.90 -15.86
N LYS A 679 -0.47 13.61 -16.97
CA LYS A 679 0.48 14.58 -17.48
C LYS A 679 -0.37 15.84 -17.57
N HIS A 680 -0.19 16.77 -16.63
CA HIS A 680 -0.44 18.16 -16.98
C HIS A 680 0.49 18.31 -18.17
N GLU A 681 -0.08 18.29 -19.38
CA GLU A 681 0.62 18.74 -20.58
C GLU A 681 1.22 20.06 -20.16
N ASP A 682 2.56 20.11 -20.04
CA ASP A 682 3.23 21.03 -19.12
C ASP A 682 2.88 22.46 -19.49
N ASP A 683 1.82 23.02 -18.87
CA ASP A 683 1.19 24.29 -19.24
C ASP A 683 2.31 25.33 -19.26
N GLU A 684 2.76 25.72 -20.46
CA GLU A 684 4.15 26.17 -20.67
C GLU A 684 4.53 27.31 -19.71
N GLY A 685 5.22 26.96 -18.62
CA GLY A 685 5.50 27.87 -17.50
C GLY A 685 4.99 27.47 -16.10
N TYR A 686 4.33 26.32 -15.90
CA TYR A 686 4.02 25.84 -14.54
C TYR A 686 5.29 25.43 -13.78
N ALA A 687 5.82 26.35 -12.96
CA ALA A 687 6.87 26.05 -12.00
C ALA A 687 6.26 25.49 -10.69
N PRO A 688 6.49 24.21 -10.32
CA PRO A 688 5.94 23.65 -9.09
C PRO A 688 6.48 24.37 -7.85
N SER A 689 5.62 24.52 -6.84
CA SER A 689 6.00 25.23 -5.62
C SER A 689 7.10 24.48 -4.84
N ALA A 690 7.93 25.20 -4.10
CA ALA A 690 8.96 24.60 -3.25
C ALA A 690 8.38 23.64 -2.17
N GLU A 691 7.12 23.82 -1.76
CA GLU A 691 6.42 22.86 -0.90
C GLU A 691 6.03 21.59 -1.66
N THR A 692 5.50 21.73 -2.89
CA THR A 692 5.17 20.61 -3.79
C THR A 692 6.40 19.73 -4.09
N ILE A 693 7.54 20.34 -4.45
CA ILE A 693 8.79 19.63 -4.73
C ILE A 693 9.30 18.90 -3.48
N LYS A 694 9.15 19.50 -2.30
CA LYS A 694 9.52 18.86 -1.03
C LYS A 694 8.63 17.65 -0.71
N GLU A 695 7.33 17.74 -0.98
CA GLU A 695 6.39 16.63 -0.78
C GLU A 695 6.62 15.50 -1.79
N GLN A 696 6.86 15.83 -3.07
CA GLN A 696 7.26 14.87 -4.11
C GLN A 696 8.54 14.13 -3.74
N GLY A 697 9.60 14.88 -3.37
CA GLY A 697 10.87 14.30 -2.94
C GLY A 697 10.71 13.38 -1.72
N ALA A 698 9.96 13.81 -0.70
CA ALA A 698 9.69 12.99 0.48
C ALA A 698 8.90 11.70 0.15
N ALA A 699 7.91 11.78 -0.75
CA ALA A 699 7.12 10.63 -1.18
C ALA A 699 7.96 9.63 -1.99
N LEU A 700 8.80 10.12 -2.92
CA LEU A 700 9.71 9.30 -3.71
C LEU A 700 10.73 8.60 -2.81
N THR A 701 11.41 9.34 -1.92
CA THR A 701 12.41 8.76 -1.01
C THR A 701 11.79 7.75 -0.05
N GLN A 702 10.59 8.02 0.47
CA GLN A 702 9.86 7.03 1.29
C GLN A 702 9.63 5.75 0.49
N ARG A 703 9.08 5.83 -0.73
CA ARG A 703 8.79 4.63 -1.53
C ARG A 703 10.07 3.88 -1.90
N ILE A 704 11.19 4.55 -2.19
CA ILE A 704 12.48 3.91 -2.44
C ILE A 704 13.01 3.22 -1.17
N ASP A 705 12.85 3.81 0.02
CA ASP A 705 13.16 3.14 1.29
C ASP A 705 12.31 1.86 1.48
N GLU A 706 11.04 1.85 1.07
CA GLU A 706 10.18 0.67 1.10
C GLU A 706 10.66 -0.44 0.14
N VAL A 707 11.22 -0.09 -1.02
CA VAL A 707 11.90 -1.04 -1.93
C VAL A 707 13.19 -1.55 -1.32
N ALA A 708 13.98 -0.69 -0.67
CA ALA A 708 15.21 -1.11 -0.02
C ALA A 708 14.97 -2.00 1.23
N GLU A 709 13.84 -1.84 1.92
CA GLU A 709 13.38 -2.81 2.93
C GLU A 709 13.07 -4.18 2.31
N TRP A 710 12.43 -4.22 1.14
CA TRP A 710 12.15 -5.46 0.41
C TRP A 710 13.42 -6.15 -0.08
N LEU A 711 14.36 -5.41 -0.68
CA LEU A 711 15.66 -5.94 -1.09
C LEU A 711 16.44 -6.53 0.10
N ALA A 712 16.45 -5.83 1.24
CA ALA A 712 17.11 -6.36 2.44
C ALA A 712 16.46 -7.66 2.95
N VAL A 713 15.14 -7.82 2.80
CA VAL A 713 14.44 -9.07 3.14
C VAL A 713 14.79 -10.20 2.16
N LEU A 714 14.96 -9.91 0.87
CA LEU A 714 15.45 -10.90 -0.11
C LEU A 714 16.87 -11.34 0.21
N GLU A 715 17.80 -10.39 0.42
CA GLU A 715 19.18 -10.65 0.83
C GLU A 715 19.25 -11.52 2.09
N TRP A 716 18.50 -11.17 3.15
CA TRP A 716 18.41 -11.93 4.40
C TRP A 716 17.83 -13.35 4.21
N LYS A 717 16.96 -13.55 3.21
CA LYS A 717 16.43 -14.86 2.83
C LYS A 717 17.36 -15.66 1.90
N GLY A 718 18.48 -15.10 1.43
CA GLY A 718 19.32 -15.72 0.41
C GLY A 718 18.67 -15.74 -0.99
N LEU A 719 17.73 -14.82 -1.23
CA LEU A 719 17.01 -14.60 -2.49
C LEU A 719 17.34 -13.25 -3.14
N GLY A 720 18.31 -12.51 -2.59
CA GLY A 720 18.85 -11.31 -3.22
C GLY A 720 19.72 -11.66 -4.43
N GLU A 721 20.05 -10.66 -5.23
CA GLU A 721 21.05 -10.82 -6.29
C GLU A 721 22.44 -11.05 -5.68
N ILE A 722 23.20 -11.96 -6.28
CA ILE A 722 24.52 -12.42 -5.84
C ILE A 722 25.60 -11.57 -6.51
#